data_AF-A0A2N2WXL2-F1
#
_entry.id   AF-A0A2N2WXL2-F1
#
_cell.length_a   1.000
_cell.length_b   1.000
_cell.length_c   1.000
_cell.angle_alpha   90.00
_cell.angle_beta   90.00
_cell.angle_gamma   90.00
#
_symmetry.space_group_name_H-M   'P 1'
#
loop_
_entity.id
_entity.type
_entity.pdbx_description
1 polymer ?
#
loop_
_entity_poly.entity_id
_entity_poly.type
_entity_poly.pdbx_seq_one_letter_code
_entity_poly.pdbx_strand_id
1 'polypeptide(L)'
;MNKIFFLILLYGLINVSASFAQTETLKYKDVFNSVLNDTEEKSYELLQKHQKQDPYHINTYYQLGRIAQKWIMDYDPLTEYDNFTFFAYHANLYYSLCKNYLDEKETRKNTDWYQDVKPAEGNKKVEHQQIVDDLDQKIATVKTTVEKVNKIREYYFSAVRSYSRSLNGFTAIVEKNAKLKDIYLTADEKLKTDIKEIGRYFDSTLYYFEKYKQALADFPIKNYNQEISLKSIETYRLEGLIKSNFLKNQIALWDYKSWADQVLMIIDGDISTLRFEIDAENKKIESLTHVLDLTTGFTNTYGYYQLDEKLAYRIGRFDFQPLILDLFDYKVSKLNFLNDTRKQANNPDGMSLSKRNKLLFYKDMVQRKQQTNQLLQNLEQKATGFQMQKYSAFIASNYENPQGFKTFISAEPEKLETLLHQSMEHLNLWLVAIDSIEKHNPQIITLKKGHISLNQPDDALTGDSIDVYYTATTKVTVKGNRYVAGYFQPKGRNTRAFVALCDSLYQLSWIKEFDFSDKKTKLQNYACQLNVYDSGCVVAIHSRDTAQTPWLVKNTLLKLNSEGKELAKYETNNMRVPRKLYYDDINNTLLIMYKGALLSHKSLLPDTMVVQQLDSLGVELWHTTMVFDGMPVATLRSNEKFLIAGTFSNLFSDLKQVNLPLGRQASFMAFLNPMGTLEQLEIYNEDYSYHLTDAVKIDSETISLIGHSASEQATEKSKVYFHLLDPTGKTIYKY
;
A
#
# COMPACT_ATOMS: atom_id res chain seq x y z
N MET A 1 -47.39 -65.96 -57.20
CA MET A 1 -47.64 -65.42 -55.84
C MET A 1 -46.42 -64.60 -55.46
N ASN A 2 -46.33 -63.27 -55.40
CA ASN A 2 -47.25 -62.18 -55.07
C ASN A 2 -47.01 -60.97 -56.02
N LYS A 3 -47.49 -61.05 -57.27
CA LYS A 3 -47.50 -59.92 -58.23
C LYS A 3 -48.90 -59.56 -58.74
N ILE A 4 -49.93 -60.22 -58.21
CA ILE A 4 -51.35 -60.03 -58.63
C ILE A 4 -52.16 -59.24 -57.57
N PHE A 5 -51.65 -59.10 -56.34
CA PHE A 5 -52.34 -58.36 -55.28
C PHE A 5 -52.02 -56.85 -55.25
N PHE A 6 -50.92 -56.42 -55.87
CA PHE A 6 -50.55 -55.00 -55.97
C PHE A 6 -51.17 -54.30 -57.19
N LEU A 7 -51.62 -55.06 -58.19
CA LEU A 7 -52.23 -54.55 -59.41
C LEU A 7 -53.74 -54.27 -59.27
N ILE A 8 -54.41 -54.85 -58.26
CA ILE A 8 -55.84 -54.62 -57.97
C ILE A 8 -56.03 -53.43 -57.02
N LEU A 9 -55.05 -53.11 -56.16
CA LEU A 9 -55.07 -51.88 -55.37
C LEU A 9 -54.70 -50.62 -56.19
N LEU A 10 -53.95 -50.80 -57.29
CA LEU A 10 -53.58 -49.71 -58.21
C LEU A 10 -54.65 -49.42 -59.29
N TYR A 11 -55.57 -50.36 -59.54
CA TYR A 11 -56.71 -50.17 -60.46
C TYR A 11 -58.01 -49.73 -59.74
N GLY A 12 -58.09 -49.92 -58.42
CA GLY A 12 -59.23 -49.51 -57.58
C GLY A 12 -59.24 -48.03 -57.16
N LEU A 13 -58.15 -47.29 -57.37
CA LEU A 13 -58.07 -45.84 -57.13
C LEU A 13 -58.18 -45.01 -58.42
N ILE A 14 -58.49 -45.64 -59.55
CA ILE A 14 -58.67 -44.98 -60.86
C ILE A 14 -60.17 -44.70 -61.17
N ASN A 15 -61.11 -45.11 -60.33
CA ASN A 15 -62.54 -44.90 -60.56
C ASN A 15 -63.33 -44.53 -59.29
N VAL A 16 -62.91 -43.46 -58.60
CA VAL A 16 -63.82 -42.67 -57.75
C VAL A 16 -63.81 -41.25 -58.29
N SER A 17 -64.81 -40.98 -59.12
CA SER A 17 -65.37 -39.66 -59.37
C SER A 17 -64.36 -38.57 -59.66
N ALA A 18 -63.92 -38.54 -60.93
CA ALA A 18 -63.88 -37.28 -61.65
C ALA A 18 -65.30 -36.67 -61.64
N SER A 19 -65.70 -36.09 -60.51
CA SER A 19 -66.41 -34.83 -60.57
C SER A 19 -65.40 -33.88 -61.17
N PHE A 20 -65.40 -33.81 -62.51
CA PHE A 20 -65.18 -32.53 -63.16
C PHE A 20 -66.16 -31.59 -62.45
N ALA A 21 -65.72 -30.94 -61.38
CA ALA A 21 -66.11 -29.57 -61.16
C ALA A 21 -65.75 -28.93 -62.49
N GLN A 22 -66.74 -28.78 -63.36
CA GLN A 22 -66.69 -27.74 -64.36
C GLN A 22 -66.23 -26.55 -63.55
N THR A 23 -64.95 -26.18 -63.70
CA THR A 23 -64.47 -24.91 -63.19
C THR A 23 -65.40 -23.94 -63.87
N GLU A 24 -66.43 -23.48 -63.16
CA GLU A 24 -67.41 -22.53 -63.67
C GLU A 24 -66.54 -21.46 -64.28
N THR A 25 -66.61 -21.33 -65.60
CA THR A 25 -65.74 -20.41 -66.32
C THR A 25 -66.11 -19.04 -65.77
N LEU A 26 -65.24 -18.52 -64.91
CA LEU A 26 -65.48 -17.29 -64.18
C LEU A 26 -65.65 -16.22 -65.25
N LYS A 27 -66.88 -15.74 -65.42
CA LYS A 27 -67.14 -14.67 -66.37
C LYS A 27 -66.51 -13.42 -65.80
N TYR A 28 -65.69 -12.75 -66.58
CA TYR A 28 -65.01 -11.55 -66.12
C TYR A 28 -65.96 -10.50 -65.56
N LYS A 29 -67.17 -10.38 -66.11
CA LYS A 29 -68.21 -9.47 -65.60
C LYS A 29 -68.56 -9.72 -64.13
N ASP A 30 -68.60 -10.98 -63.70
CA ASP A 30 -68.91 -11.35 -62.32
C ASP A 30 -67.70 -11.09 -61.40
N VAL A 31 -66.48 -11.32 -61.91
CA VAL A 31 -65.23 -10.96 -61.22
C VAL A 31 -65.11 -9.44 -61.05
N PHE A 32 -65.42 -8.66 -62.09
CA PHE A 32 -65.38 -7.20 -62.04
C PHE A 32 -66.47 -6.63 -61.12
N ASN A 33 -67.66 -7.23 -61.09
CA ASN A 33 -68.68 -6.87 -60.09
C ASN A 33 -68.18 -7.09 -58.66
N SER A 34 -67.40 -8.15 -58.40
CA SER A 34 -66.75 -8.36 -57.10
C SER A 34 -65.69 -7.28 -56.81
N VAL A 35 -64.89 -6.87 -57.80
CA VAL A 35 -63.94 -5.76 -57.66
C VAL A 35 -64.61 -4.43 -57.27
N LEU A 36 -65.88 -4.23 -57.66
CA LEU A 36 -66.64 -3.03 -57.31
C LEU A 36 -67.33 -3.10 -55.94
N ASN A 37 -67.68 -4.30 -55.46
CA ASN A 37 -68.61 -4.48 -54.33
C ASN A 37 -68.04 -5.27 -53.14
N ASP A 38 -66.95 -6.01 -53.31
CA ASP A 38 -66.32 -6.83 -52.27
C ASP A 38 -65.05 -6.19 -51.68
N THR A 39 -64.43 -6.86 -50.71
CA THR A 39 -63.14 -6.47 -50.14
C THR A 39 -61.99 -6.78 -51.09
N GLU A 40 -60.91 -6.01 -50.98
CA GLU A 40 -59.76 -6.11 -51.89
C GLU A 40 -59.09 -7.48 -51.85
N GLU A 41 -59.08 -8.16 -50.71
CA GLU A 41 -58.52 -9.51 -50.57
C GLU A 41 -59.32 -10.53 -51.39
N LYS A 42 -60.66 -10.47 -51.31
CA LYS A 42 -61.54 -11.34 -52.08
C LYS A 42 -61.45 -11.04 -53.57
N SER A 43 -61.46 -9.75 -53.93
CA SER A 43 -61.32 -9.31 -55.31
C SER A 43 -59.97 -9.74 -55.89
N TYR A 44 -58.87 -9.63 -55.14
CA TYR A 44 -57.54 -10.04 -55.57
C TYR A 44 -57.45 -11.57 -55.78
N GLU A 45 -58.02 -12.37 -54.88
CA GLU A 45 -58.06 -13.84 -55.05
C GLU A 45 -58.85 -14.25 -56.31
N LEU A 46 -60.02 -13.63 -56.53
CA LEU A 46 -60.84 -13.89 -57.71
C LEU A 46 -60.16 -13.44 -59.01
N LEU A 47 -59.50 -12.29 -58.99
CA LEU A 47 -58.70 -11.81 -60.12
C LEU A 47 -57.51 -12.73 -60.41
N GLN A 48 -56.83 -13.27 -59.40
CA GLN A 48 -55.76 -14.25 -59.62
C GLN A 48 -56.29 -15.57 -60.20
N LYS A 49 -57.46 -16.05 -59.73
CA LYS A 49 -58.12 -17.23 -60.31
C LYS A 49 -58.49 -16.97 -61.77
N HIS A 50 -59.05 -15.80 -62.06
CA HIS A 50 -59.38 -15.39 -63.42
C HIS A 50 -58.13 -15.28 -64.31
N GLN A 51 -57.04 -14.71 -63.81
CA GLN A 51 -55.76 -14.59 -64.51
C GLN A 51 -55.17 -15.95 -64.89
N LYS A 52 -55.38 -17.00 -64.07
CA LYS A 52 -54.98 -18.37 -64.41
C LYS A 52 -55.87 -18.99 -65.50
N GLN A 53 -57.16 -18.64 -65.51
CA GLN A 53 -58.12 -19.13 -66.50
C GLN A 53 -57.96 -18.45 -67.87
N ASP A 54 -57.72 -17.13 -67.86
CA ASP A 54 -57.49 -16.31 -69.06
C ASP A 54 -56.27 -15.39 -68.85
N PRO A 55 -55.05 -15.89 -69.16
CA PRO A 55 -53.80 -15.16 -68.94
C PRO A 55 -53.63 -13.91 -69.80
N TYR A 56 -54.46 -13.70 -70.82
CA TYR A 56 -54.35 -12.56 -71.73
C TYR A 56 -55.45 -11.52 -71.49
N HIS A 57 -56.29 -11.72 -70.48
CA HIS A 57 -57.36 -10.77 -70.15
C HIS A 57 -56.79 -9.48 -69.51
N ILE A 58 -56.65 -8.44 -70.33
CA ILE A 58 -55.93 -7.19 -70.01
C ILE A 58 -56.42 -6.53 -68.73
N ASN A 59 -57.73 -6.29 -68.57
CA ASN A 59 -58.24 -5.60 -67.37
C ASN A 59 -58.04 -6.39 -66.07
N THR A 60 -57.80 -7.71 -66.14
CA THR A 60 -57.44 -8.48 -64.92
C THR A 60 -56.14 -7.95 -64.33
N TYR A 61 -55.15 -7.67 -65.18
CA TYR A 61 -53.88 -7.09 -64.76
C TYR A 61 -54.01 -5.65 -64.29
N TYR A 62 -54.87 -4.84 -64.91
CA TYR A 62 -55.15 -3.47 -64.45
C TYR A 62 -55.67 -3.48 -63.00
N GLN A 63 -56.68 -4.31 -62.72
CA GLN A 63 -57.30 -4.40 -61.39
C GLN A 63 -56.37 -5.02 -60.34
N LEU A 64 -55.59 -6.07 -60.71
CA LEU A 64 -54.56 -6.63 -59.84
C LEU A 64 -53.47 -5.60 -59.51
N GLY A 65 -53.01 -4.84 -60.51
CA GLY A 65 -52.06 -3.75 -60.33
C GLY A 65 -52.58 -2.66 -59.41
N ARG A 66 -53.87 -2.31 -59.52
CA ARG A 66 -54.54 -1.33 -58.66
C ARG A 66 -54.59 -1.76 -57.21
N ILE A 67 -55.01 -3.00 -56.94
CA ILE A 67 -55.05 -3.51 -55.57
C ILE A 67 -53.64 -3.59 -54.99
N ALA A 68 -52.67 -4.11 -55.76
CA ALA A 68 -51.27 -4.18 -55.32
C ALA A 68 -50.68 -2.77 -55.06
N GLN A 69 -50.97 -1.77 -55.91
CA GLN A 69 -50.57 -0.38 -55.71
C GLN A 69 -51.19 0.23 -54.44
N LYS A 70 -52.42 -0.14 -54.10
CA LYS A 70 -53.01 0.30 -52.84
C LYS A 70 -52.33 -0.35 -51.64
N TRP A 71 -52.11 -1.66 -51.68
CA TRP A 71 -51.48 -2.39 -50.59
C TRP A 71 -50.05 -1.91 -50.27
N ILE A 72 -49.25 -1.48 -51.26
CA ILE A 72 -47.94 -0.86 -50.95
C ILE A 72 -48.05 0.44 -50.12
N MET A 73 -49.19 1.14 -50.18
CA MET A 73 -49.44 2.36 -49.39
C MET A 73 -50.05 2.05 -48.01
N ASP A 74 -50.50 0.82 -47.80
CA ASP A 74 -51.12 0.37 -46.55
C ASP A 74 -50.15 -0.42 -45.67
N TYR A 75 -49.20 -1.17 -46.25
CA TYR A 75 -48.14 -1.85 -45.50
C TYR A 75 -47.12 -0.87 -44.92
N ASP A 76 -46.69 -1.13 -43.69
CA ASP A 76 -45.64 -0.35 -43.04
C ASP A 76 -44.26 -0.67 -43.64
N PRO A 77 -43.58 0.28 -44.29
CA PRO A 77 -42.31 -0.01 -44.96
C PRO A 77 -41.11 -0.22 -44.01
N LEU A 78 -41.24 0.09 -42.72
CA LEU A 78 -40.21 -0.15 -41.73
C LEU A 78 -40.36 -1.54 -41.08
N THR A 79 -41.59 -1.96 -40.77
CA THR A 79 -41.87 -3.24 -40.09
C THR A 79 -42.33 -4.37 -41.01
N GLU A 80 -43.01 -4.06 -42.12
CA GLU A 80 -43.64 -5.03 -43.04
C GLU A 80 -43.03 -4.96 -44.46
N TYR A 81 -41.74 -4.70 -44.55
CA TYR A 81 -41.05 -4.43 -45.82
C TYR A 81 -41.09 -5.57 -46.84
N ASP A 82 -41.14 -6.82 -46.38
CA ASP A 82 -41.25 -7.97 -47.29
C ASP A 82 -42.60 -7.94 -48.04
N ASN A 83 -43.68 -7.56 -47.36
CA ASN A 83 -44.99 -7.37 -47.99
C ASN A 83 -44.97 -6.16 -48.93
N PHE A 84 -44.40 -5.03 -48.49
CA PHE A 84 -44.23 -3.84 -49.33
C PHE A 84 -43.50 -4.16 -50.64
N THR A 85 -42.33 -4.81 -50.56
CA THR A 85 -41.51 -5.15 -51.73
C THR A 85 -42.20 -6.17 -52.64
N PHE A 86 -42.87 -7.18 -52.05
CA PHE A 86 -43.67 -8.15 -52.79
C PHE A 86 -44.75 -7.46 -53.63
N PHE A 87 -45.58 -6.61 -53.01
CA PHE A 87 -46.67 -5.96 -53.73
C PHE A 87 -46.20 -4.84 -54.65
N ALA A 88 -45.08 -4.17 -54.36
CA ALA A 88 -44.48 -3.20 -55.28
C ALA A 88 -43.98 -3.86 -56.56
N TYR A 89 -43.32 -5.02 -56.43
CA TYR A 89 -42.93 -5.84 -57.57
C TYR A 89 -44.16 -6.26 -58.40
N HIS A 90 -45.20 -6.77 -57.74
CA HIS A 90 -46.42 -7.22 -58.43
C HIS A 90 -47.21 -6.08 -59.06
N ALA A 91 -47.32 -4.91 -58.42
CA ALA A 91 -47.97 -3.74 -59.01
C ALA A 91 -47.26 -3.30 -60.30
N ASN A 92 -45.92 -3.20 -60.26
CA ASN A 92 -45.13 -2.87 -61.43
C ASN A 92 -45.25 -3.93 -62.54
N LEU A 93 -45.23 -5.22 -62.17
CA LEU A 93 -45.39 -6.33 -63.11
C LEU A 93 -46.78 -6.30 -63.77
N TYR A 94 -47.85 -6.20 -63.00
CA TYR A 94 -49.22 -6.24 -63.49
C TYR A 94 -49.52 -5.03 -64.39
N TYR A 95 -49.11 -3.82 -64.03
CA TYR A 95 -49.28 -2.67 -64.92
C TYR A 95 -48.47 -2.80 -66.21
N SER A 96 -47.25 -3.34 -66.14
CA SER A 96 -46.43 -3.59 -67.33
C SER A 96 -47.06 -4.63 -68.26
N LEU A 97 -47.61 -5.71 -67.70
CA LEU A 97 -48.33 -6.74 -68.47
C LEU A 97 -49.64 -6.19 -69.07
N CYS A 98 -50.38 -5.39 -68.30
CA CYS A 98 -51.57 -4.69 -68.79
C CYS A 98 -51.22 -3.82 -70.01
N LYS A 99 -50.18 -2.99 -69.90
CA LYS A 99 -49.71 -2.14 -71.00
C LYS A 99 -49.27 -2.95 -72.22
N ASN A 100 -48.55 -4.05 -72.00
CA ASN A 100 -48.03 -4.88 -73.09
C ASN A 100 -49.12 -5.59 -73.89
N TYR A 101 -50.24 -5.96 -73.25
CA TYR A 101 -51.35 -6.64 -73.91
C TYR A 101 -52.44 -5.68 -74.42
N LEU A 102 -52.47 -4.43 -73.97
CA LEU A 102 -53.50 -3.46 -74.34
C LEU A 102 -53.43 -3.12 -75.84
N ASP A 103 -54.58 -3.20 -76.53
CA ASP A 103 -54.73 -2.74 -77.92
C ASP A 103 -55.95 -1.81 -78.08
N GLU A 104 -56.02 -1.10 -79.21
CA GLU A 104 -57.12 -0.16 -79.47
C GLU A 104 -58.50 -0.84 -79.54
N LYS A 105 -58.54 -2.10 -79.97
CA LYS A 105 -59.78 -2.84 -80.18
C LYS A 105 -60.42 -3.21 -78.84
N GLU A 106 -59.62 -3.64 -77.89
CA GLU A 106 -60.05 -3.98 -76.55
C GLU A 106 -60.53 -2.74 -75.81
N THR A 107 -59.78 -1.64 -75.89
CA THR A 107 -60.15 -0.37 -75.24
C THR A 107 -61.53 0.13 -75.67
N ARG A 108 -61.85 0.04 -76.98
CA ARG A 108 -63.16 0.46 -77.52
C ARG A 108 -64.31 -0.43 -77.06
N LYS A 109 -64.05 -1.72 -76.82
CA LYS A 109 -65.06 -2.72 -76.43
C LYS A 109 -65.35 -2.68 -74.93
N ASN A 110 -64.33 -2.41 -74.13
CA ASN A 110 -64.36 -2.58 -72.68
C ASN A 110 -64.09 -1.28 -71.90
N THR A 111 -64.42 -0.12 -72.47
CA THR A 111 -64.11 1.19 -71.87
C THR A 111 -64.64 1.33 -70.44
N ASP A 112 -65.80 0.74 -70.14
CA ASP A 112 -66.47 0.82 -68.83
C ASP A 112 -65.71 0.12 -67.69
N TRP A 113 -64.65 -0.61 -68.02
CA TRP A 113 -63.83 -1.39 -67.10
C TRP A 113 -62.61 -0.64 -66.59
N TYR A 114 -62.26 0.49 -67.21
CA TYR A 114 -61.15 1.39 -66.86
C TYR A 114 -61.66 2.65 -66.13
N GLN A 115 -62.48 2.45 -65.09
CA GLN A 115 -63.25 3.52 -64.44
C GLN A 115 -62.38 4.60 -63.76
N ASP A 116 -61.12 4.27 -63.45
CA ASP A 116 -60.19 5.18 -62.78
C ASP A 116 -59.50 6.15 -63.76
N VAL A 117 -59.64 5.92 -65.08
CA VAL A 117 -59.07 6.78 -66.12
C VAL A 117 -60.08 7.82 -66.57
N LYS A 118 -59.71 9.11 -66.49
CA LYS A 118 -60.61 10.21 -66.87
C LYS A 118 -60.62 10.39 -68.40
N PRO A 119 -61.80 10.44 -69.04
CA PRO A 119 -61.89 10.76 -70.47
C PRO A 119 -61.45 12.20 -70.73
N ALA A 120 -60.96 12.48 -71.94
CA ALA A 120 -60.50 13.81 -72.34
C ALA A 120 -61.65 14.83 -72.27
N GLU A 121 -61.31 16.11 -72.07
CA GLU A 121 -62.30 17.19 -71.96
C GLU A 121 -63.17 17.24 -73.23
N GLY A 122 -64.47 16.98 -73.09
CA GLY A 122 -65.43 16.91 -74.21
C GLY A 122 -65.75 15.49 -74.71
N ASN A 123 -65.04 14.45 -74.27
CA ASN A 123 -65.28 13.05 -74.66
C ASN A 123 -66.12 12.28 -73.62
N LYS A 124 -67.05 11.44 -74.09
CA LYS A 124 -67.86 10.54 -73.23
C LYS A 124 -67.16 9.23 -72.87
N LYS A 125 -66.05 8.90 -73.54
CA LYS A 125 -65.33 7.62 -73.43
C LYS A 125 -63.84 7.86 -73.34
N VAL A 126 -63.15 6.98 -72.62
CA VAL A 126 -61.69 6.99 -72.47
C VAL A 126 -61.03 6.49 -73.76
N GLU A 127 -60.01 7.20 -74.25
CA GLU A 127 -59.23 6.80 -75.43
C GLU A 127 -58.07 5.88 -75.04
N HIS A 128 -57.60 5.06 -76.00
CA HIS A 128 -56.49 4.11 -75.79
C HIS A 128 -55.22 4.78 -75.24
N GLN A 129 -54.82 5.91 -75.80
CA GLN A 129 -53.64 6.63 -75.35
C GLN A 129 -53.76 7.09 -73.88
N GLN A 130 -54.97 7.44 -73.42
CA GLN A 130 -55.18 7.86 -72.04
C GLN A 130 -54.97 6.72 -71.03
N ILE A 131 -55.32 5.49 -71.41
CA ILE A 131 -55.07 4.31 -70.58
C ILE A 131 -53.58 3.95 -70.59
N VAL A 132 -52.90 4.10 -71.72
CA VAL A 132 -51.44 3.93 -71.81
C VAL A 132 -50.72 4.95 -70.92
N ASP A 133 -51.12 6.22 -70.99
CA ASP A 133 -50.53 7.30 -70.19
C ASP A 133 -50.80 7.09 -68.68
N ASP A 134 -52.01 6.65 -68.30
CA ASP A 134 -52.34 6.28 -66.91
C ASP A 134 -51.47 5.11 -66.41
N LEU A 135 -51.29 4.07 -67.23
CA LEU A 135 -50.42 2.93 -66.90
C LEU A 135 -48.96 3.37 -66.74
N ASP A 136 -48.45 4.23 -67.62
CA ASP A 136 -47.09 4.78 -67.50
C ASP A 136 -46.92 5.62 -66.24
N GLN A 137 -47.91 6.46 -65.92
CA GLN A 137 -47.94 7.22 -64.69
C GLN A 137 -47.97 6.31 -63.45
N LYS A 138 -48.76 5.24 -63.47
CA LYS A 138 -48.87 4.27 -62.37
C LYS A 138 -47.57 3.47 -62.18
N ILE A 139 -46.94 3.01 -63.27
CA ILE A 139 -45.63 2.36 -63.24
C ILE A 139 -44.57 3.30 -62.66
N ALA A 140 -44.52 4.55 -63.14
CA ALA A 140 -43.62 5.57 -62.63
C ALA A 140 -43.87 5.84 -61.13
N THR A 141 -45.14 5.95 -60.72
CA THR A 141 -45.54 6.13 -59.32
C THR A 141 -45.03 5.00 -58.44
N VAL A 142 -45.26 3.73 -58.83
CA VAL A 142 -44.77 2.56 -58.07
C VAL A 142 -43.25 2.60 -57.93
N LYS A 143 -42.52 2.87 -59.03
CA LYS A 143 -41.05 2.97 -59.00
C LYS A 143 -40.57 4.08 -58.06
N THR A 144 -41.14 5.28 -58.17
CA THR A 144 -40.81 6.40 -57.28
C THR A 144 -41.14 6.09 -55.81
N THR A 145 -42.27 5.44 -55.53
CA THR A 145 -42.61 5.00 -54.16
C THR A 145 -41.56 4.05 -53.60
N VAL A 146 -41.13 3.05 -54.38
CA VAL A 146 -40.07 2.11 -53.96
C VAL A 146 -38.76 2.84 -53.68
N GLU A 147 -38.33 3.72 -54.59
CA GLU A 147 -37.09 4.50 -54.41
C GLU A 147 -37.12 5.36 -53.14
N LYS A 148 -38.23 6.07 -52.90
CA LYS A 148 -38.40 6.93 -51.73
C LYS A 148 -38.44 6.12 -50.43
N VAL A 149 -39.22 5.04 -50.40
CA VAL A 149 -39.32 4.13 -49.25
C VAL A 149 -37.97 3.48 -48.92
N ASN A 150 -37.25 3.00 -49.93
CA ASN A 150 -35.93 2.38 -49.73
C ASN A 150 -34.95 3.38 -49.11
N LYS A 151 -34.99 4.65 -49.54
CA LYS A 151 -34.16 5.71 -48.98
C LYS A 151 -34.52 6.01 -47.51
N ILE A 152 -35.81 6.10 -47.18
CA ILE A 152 -36.29 6.25 -45.80
C ILE A 152 -35.76 5.09 -44.94
N ARG A 153 -35.94 3.86 -45.42
CA ARG A 153 -35.52 2.63 -44.74
C ARG A 153 -34.00 2.61 -44.51
N GLU A 154 -33.22 2.94 -45.53
CA GLU A 154 -31.76 3.00 -45.44
C GLU A 154 -31.28 3.94 -44.34
N TYR A 155 -31.80 5.18 -44.31
CA TYR A 155 -31.44 6.15 -43.27
C TYR A 155 -31.91 5.73 -41.89
N TYR A 156 -33.13 5.21 -41.77
CA TYR A 156 -33.67 4.71 -40.51
C TYR A 156 -32.76 3.61 -39.91
N PHE A 157 -32.48 2.55 -40.67
CA PHE A 157 -31.64 1.45 -40.18
C PHE A 157 -30.18 1.86 -39.98
N SER A 158 -29.68 2.85 -40.72
CA SER A 158 -28.35 3.43 -40.49
C SER A 158 -28.26 4.16 -39.16
N ALA A 159 -29.30 4.92 -38.79
CA ALA A 159 -29.40 5.56 -37.48
C ALA A 159 -29.42 4.52 -36.34
N VAL A 160 -30.28 3.50 -36.46
CA VAL A 160 -30.43 2.40 -35.48
C VAL A 160 -29.12 1.62 -35.32
N ARG A 161 -28.46 1.25 -36.43
CA ARG A 161 -27.21 0.49 -36.41
C ARG A 161 -26.08 1.29 -35.77
N SER A 162 -25.98 2.58 -36.06
CA SER A 162 -24.96 3.46 -35.47
C SER A 162 -25.18 3.64 -33.97
N TYR A 163 -26.44 3.73 -33.53
CA TYR A 163 -26.76 3.84 -32.10
C TYR A 163 -26.42 2.55 -31.36
N SER A 164 -26.75 1.42 -31.99
CA SER A 164 -26.42 0.09 -31.46
C SER A 164 -24.91 -0.12 -31.33
N ARG A 165 -24.09 0.42 -32.25
CA ARG A 165 -22.62 0.39 -32.13
C ARG A 165 -22.13 1.21 -30.94
N SER A 166 -22.71 2.38 -30.71
CA SER A 166 -22.39 3.23 -29.54
C SER A 166 -22.71 2.51 -28.22
N LEU A 167 -23.92 1.96 -28.11
CA LEU A 167 -24.35 1.16 -26.95
C LEU A 167 -23.45 -0.05 -26.71
N ASN A 168 -23.14 -0.82 -27.75
CA ASN A 168 -22.30 -2.01 -27.62
C ASN A 168 -20.86 -1.64 -27.20
N GLY A 169 -20.29 -0.58 -27.78
CA GLY A 169 -18.98 -0.07 -27.39
C GLY A 169 -18.95 0.38 -25.93
N PHE A 170 -19.96 1.16 -25.50
CA PHE A 170 -20.09 1.60 -24.11
C PHE A 170 -20.24 0.42 -23.15
N THR A 171 -21.08 -0.56 -23.50
CA THR A 171 -21.30 -1.78 -22.71
C THR A 171 -19.99 -2.57 -22.57
N ALA A 172 -19.22 -2.74 -23.64
CA ALA A 172 -17.94 -3.44 -23.60
C ALA A 172 -16.90 -2.75 -22.67
N ILE A 173 -16.94 -1.42 -22.56
CA ILE A 173 -16.11 -0.67 -21.62
C ILE A 173 -16.59 -0.89 -20.18
N VAL A 174 -17.91 -0.86 -19.95
CA VAL A 174 -18.55 -1.11 -18.65
C VAL A 174 -18.29 -2.51 -18.12
N GLU A 175 -18.27 -3.52 -18.97
CA GLU A 175 -17.98 -4.90 -18.59
C GLU A 175 -16.53 -5.09 -18.12
N LYS A 176 -15.58 -4.35 -18.70
CA LYS A 176 -14.16 -4.43 -18.35
C LYS A 176 -13.76 -3.56 -17.17
N ASN A 177 -14.49 -2.48 -16.91
CA ASN A 177 -14.14 -1.48 -15.90
C ASN A 177 -15.27 -1.31 -14.89
N ALA A 178 -15.06 -1.78 -13.68
CA ALA A 178 -16.10 -1.73 -12.64
C ALA A 178 -16.41 -0.30 -12.17
N LYS A 179 -15.44 0.62 -12.29
CA LYS A 179 -15.55 2.01 -11.83
C LYS A 179 -15.06 2.97 -12.90
N LEU A 180 -15.68 4.15 -12.98
CA LEU A 180 -15.28 5.20 -13.91
C LEU A 180 -13.84 5.68 -13.66
N LYS A 181 -13.42 5.73 -12.39
CA LYS A 181 -12.05 6.08 -12.02
C LYS A 181 -11.01 5.09 -12.53
N ASP A 182 -11.38 3.81 -12.70
CA ASP A 182 -10.47 2.81 -13.27
C ASP A 182 -10.24 3.08 -14.76
N ILE A 183 -11.27 3.53 -15.50
CA ILE A 183 -11.11 3.99 -16.89
C ILE A 183 -10.09 5.12 -16.96
N TYR A 184 -10.22 6.12 -16.09
CA TYR A 184 -9.33 7.28 -16.08
C TYR A 184 -7.86 6.86 -15.92
N LEU A 185 -7.57 5.96 -14.98
CA LEU A 185 -6.19 5.58 -14.67
C LEU A 185 -5.62 4.55 -15.66
N THR A 186 -6.44 3.62 -16.16
CA THR A 186 -6.00 2.57 -17.09
C THR A 186 -6.04 2.99 -18.55
N ALA A 187 -6.47 4.22 -18.86
CA ALA A 187 -6.56 4.72 -20.22
C ALA A 187 -5.22 4.67 -20.95
N ASP A 188 -5.21 3.86 -22.01
CA ASP A 188 -4.22 3.79 -23.07
C ASP A 188 -4.81 4.35 -24.38
N GLU A 189 -3.99 4.45 -25.43
CA GLU A 189 -4.43 5.01 -26.72
C GLU A 189 -5.52 4.18 -27.39
N LYS A 190 -5.56 2.87 -27.12
CA LYS A 190 -6.61 1.98 -27.61
C LYS A 190 -7.96 2.32 -26.95
N LEU A 191 -8.00 2.41 -25.62
CA LEU A 191 -9.23 2.75 -24.89
C LEU A 191 -9.73 4.14 -25.27
N LYS A 192 -8.83 5.12 -25.43
CA LYS A 192 -9.19 6.46 -25.93
C LYS A 192 -9.83 6.39 -27.31
N THR A 193 -9.27 5.59 -28.20
CA THR A 193 -9.82 5.36 -29.54
C THR A 193 -11.20 4.73 -29.47
N ASP A 194 -11.37 3.68 -28.66
CA ASP A 194 -12.67 3.02 -28.46
C ASP A 194 -13.74 4.00 -27.92
N ILE A 195 -13.38 4.85 -26.94
CA ILE A 195 -14.27 5.90 -26.40
C ILE A 195 -14.63 6.94 -27.47
N LYS A 196 -13.65 7.37 -28.27
CA LYS A 196 -13.86 8.33 -29.36
C LYS A 196 -14.77 7.75 -30.46
N GLU A 197 -14.63 6.46 -30.77
CA GLU A 197 -15.49 5.79 -31.74
C GLU A 197 -16.95 5.72 -31.27
N ILE A 198 -17.20 5.48 -29.99
CA ILE A 198 -18.54 5.52 -29.40
C ILE A 198 -19.21 6.88 -29.67
N GLY A 199 -18.50 7.99 -29.40
CA GLY A 199 -19.01 9.33 -29.71
C GLY A 199 -19.25 9.54 -31.21
N ARG A 200 -18.34 9.10 -32.08
CA ARG A 200 -18.49 9.22 -33.54
C ARG A 200 -19.69 8.44 -34.09
N TYR A 201 -19.94 7.24 -33.57
CA TYR A 201 -21.12 6.46 -33.96
C TYR A 201 -22.41 7.13 -33.50
N PHE A 202 -22.40 7.81 -32.34
CA PHE A 202 -23.55 8.57 -31.88
C PHE A 202 -23.84 9.80 -32.75
N ASP A 203 -22.81 10.57 -33.14
CA ASP A 203 -22.97 11.67 -34.09
C ASP A 203 -23.56 11.17 -35.43
N SER A 204 -23.10 9.98 -35.87
CA SER A 204 -23.64 9.32 -37.07
C SER A 204 -25.12 8.95 -36.92
N THR A 205 -25.56 8.54 -35.72
CA THR A 205 -26.99 8.31 -35.43
C THR A 205 -27.80 9.57 -35.64
N LEU A 206 -27.37 10.71 -35.08
CA LEU A 206 -28.10 11.97 -35.21
C LEU A 206 -28.14 12.44 -36.67
N TYR A 207 -27.01 12.32 -37.39
CA TYR A 207 -26.94 12.64 -38.81
C TYR A 207 -27.93 11.80 -39.66
N TYR A 208 -27.91 10.48 -39.51
CA TYR A 208 -28.81 9.61 -40.28
C TYR A 208 -30.27 9.77 -39.86
N PHE A 209 -30.54 10.07 -38.59
CA PHE A 209 -31.91 10.35 -38.14
C PHE A 209 -32.46 11.63 -38.77
N GLU A 210 -31.64 12.67 -38.88
CA GLU A 210 -32.04 13.91 -39.57
C GLU A 210 -32.28 13.66 -41.08
N LYS A 211 -31.44 12.85 -41.73
CA LYS A 211 -31.67 12.42 -43.12
C LYS A 211 -32.94 11.58 -43.28
N TYR A 212 -33.23 10.71 -42.32
CA TYR A 212 -34.49 9.98 -42.25
C TYR A 212 -35.68 10.93 -42.14
N LYS A 213 -35.64 11.93 -41.24
CA LYS A 213 -36.69 12.95 -41.10
C LYS A 213 -36.91 13.74 -42.38
N GLN A 214 -35.84 14.14 -43.08
CA GLN A 214 -35.93 14.84 -44.36
C GLN A 214 -36.62 13.96 -45.42
N ALA A 215 -36.22 12.69 -45.53
CA ALA A 215 -36.84 11.74 -46.46
C ALA A 215 -38.31 11.45 -46.11
N LEU A 216 -38.66 11.43 -44.83
CA LEU A 216 -40.02 11.26 -44.33
C LEU A 216 -40.91 12.47 -44.62
N ALA A 217 -40.36 13.69 -44.52
CA ALA A 217 -41.07 14.91 -44.90
C ALA A 217 -41.33 14.97 -46.42
N ASP A 218 -40.35 14.55 -47.23
CA ASP A 218 -40.47 14.45 -48.69
C ASP A 218 -41.49 13.37 -49.14
N PHE A 219 -41.61 12.28 -48.38
CA PHE A 219 -42.53 11.18 -48.67
C PHE A 219 -43.12 10.62 -47.35
N PRO A 220 -44.24 11.19 -46.86
CA PRO A 220 -44.83 10.79 -45.59
C PRO A 220 -45.34 9.35 -45.61
N ILE A 221 -44.91 8.55 -44.63
CA ILE A 221 -45.47 7.21 -44.35
C ILE A 221 -46.36 7.29 -43.11
N LYS A 222 -47.45 6.51 -43.08
CA LYS A 222 -48.47 6.56 -42.02
C LYS A 222 -47.85 6.26 -40.65
N ASN A 223 -48.34 6.94 -39.61
CA ASN A 223 -48.00 6.73 -38.19
C ASN A 223 -46.59 7.14 -37.72
N TYR A 224 -45.74 7.67 -38.60
CA TYR A 224 -44.38 8.11 -38.24
C TYR A 224 -44.26 9.63 -38.16
N ASN A 225 -43.99 10.13 -36.95
CA ASN A 225 -43.56 11.51 -36.70
C ASN A 225 -42.61 11.51 -35.50
N GLN A 226 -41.39 11.06 -35.74
CA GLN A 226 -40.45 10.71 -34.68
C GLN A 226 -39.60 11.91 -34.27
N GLU A 227 -39.46 12.07 -32.95
CA GLU A 227 -38.63 13.07 -32.31
C GLU A 227 -37.64 12.40 -31.34
N ILE A 228 -36.44 12.96 -31.24
CA ILE A 228 -35.40 12.50 -30.33
C ILE A 228 -35.35 13.42 -29.11
N SER A 229 -35.29 12.79 -27.94
CA SER A 229 -34.88 13.40 -26.67
C SER A 229 -33.57 12.77 -26.21
N LEU A 230 -32.63 13.60 -25.77
CA LEU A 230 -31.32 13.14 -25.29
C LEU A 230 -31.33 13.01 -23.76
N LYS A 231 -30.70 11.93 -23.27
CA LYS A 231 -30.51 11.65 -21.84
C LYS A 231 -29.02 11.63 -21.51
N SER A 232 -28.61 12.38 -20.49
CA SER A 232 -27.25 12.36 -19.95
C SER A 232 -26.92 11.00 -19.33
N ILE A 233 -25.64 10.65 -19.30
CA ILE A 233 -25.11 9.53 -18.52
C ILE A 233 -24.35 10.15 -17.35
N GLU A 234 -25.02 10.27 -16.21
CA GLU A 234 -24.49 10.87 -14.98
C GLU A 234 -23.92 9.79 -14.06
N THR A 235 -24.61 8.64 -13.98
CA THR A 235 -24.19 7.53 -13.13
C THR A 235 -23.67 6.35 -13.96
N TYR A 236 -22.34 6.25 -14.03
CA TYR A 236 -21.64 5.17 -14.73
C TYR A 236 -22.13 3.78 -14.28
N ARG A 237 -22.41 2.90 -15.24
CA ARG A 237 -22.98 1.54 -15.11
C ARG A 237 -24.46 1.42 -14.75
N LEU A 238 -25.13 2.48 -14.32
CA LEU A 238 -26.58 2.45 -14.12
C LEU A 238 -27.33 2.95 -15.37
N GLU A 239 -26.69 3.85 -16.10
CA GLU A 239 -27.26 4.51 -17.28
C GLU A 239 -26.50 4.13 -18.55
N GLY A 240 -27.10 4.32 -19.72
CA GLY A 240 -26.47 4.01 -21.01
C GLY A 240 -26.43 2.52 -21.38
N LEU A 241 -27.14 1.64 -20.66
CA LEU A 241 -27.13 0.18 -20.92
C LEU A 241 -28.40 -0.36 -21.59
N ILE A 242 -29.44 0.47 -21.73
CA ILE A 242 -30.75 0.04 -22.24
C ILE A 242 -30.89 0.44 -23.71
N LYS A 243 -31.39 -0.49 -24.54
CA LYS A 243 -31.70 -0.25 -25.95
C LYS A 243 -32.85 0.75 -26.11
N SER A 244 -32.72 1.65 -27.06
CA SER A 244 -33.80 2.59 -27.44
C SER A 244 -34.69 1.98 -28.51
N ASN A 245 -35.99 2.24 -28.44
CA ASN A 245 -36.95 1.83 -29.47
C ASN A 245 -37.16 2.98 -30.46
N PHE A 246 -36.57 2.84 -31.65
CA PHE A 246 -36.67 3.82 -32.73
C PHE A 246 -38.01 3.81 -33.48
N LEU A 247 -38.92 2.87 -33.21
CA LEU A 247 -40.26 2.86 -33.82
C LEU A 247 -41.26 3.77 -33.09
N LYS A 248 -40.92 4.27 -31.90
CA LYS A 248 -41.78 5.20 -31.16
C LYS A 248 -41.66 6.61 -31.73
N ASN A 249 -42.75 7.38 -31.69
CA ASN A 249 -42.71 8.80 -32.06
C ASN A 249 -41.90 9.66 -31.08
N GLN A 250 -41.73 9.22 -29.84
CA GLN A 250 -40.87 9.88 -28.86
C GLN A 250 -39.74 8.92 -28.49
N ILE A 251 -38.56 9.17 -29.04
CA ILE A 251 -37.37 8.33 -28.91
C ILE A 251 -36.47 8.96 -27.85
N ALA A 252 -36.18 8.23 -26.78
CA ALA A 252 -35.16 8.63 -25.82
C ALA A 252 -33.84 7.95 -26.16
N LEU A 253 -32.79 8.73 -26.43
CA LEU A 253 -31.43 8.25 -26.68
C LEU A 253 -30.51 8.68 -25.56
N TRP A 254 -29.59 7.81 -25.16
CA TRP A 254 -28.49 8.19 -24.28
C TRP A 254 -27.44 8.97 -25.07
N ASP A 255 -26.99 10.09 -24.53
CA ASP A 255 -25.99 10.97 -25.15
C ASP A 255 -24.58 10.43 -24.90
N TYR A 256 -24.21 9.43 -25.70
CA TYR A 256 -22.89 8.83 -25.64
C TYR A 256 -21.77 9.77 -26.07
N LYS A 257 -22.08 10.81 -26.86
CA LYS A 257 -21.08 11.79 -27.32
C LYS A 257 -20.66 12.69 -26.18
N SER A 258 -21.61 13.26 -25.44
CA SER A 258 -21.32 14.05 -24.24
C SER A 258 -20.54 13.25 -23.20
N TRP A 259 -20.90 11.98 -22.96
CA TRP A 259 -20.15 11.10 -22.07
C TRP A 259 -18.70 10.87 -22.57
N ALA A 260 -18.53 10.52 -23.84
CA ALA A 260 -17.22 10.24 -24.42
C ALA A 260 -16.30 11.47 -24.33
N ASP A 261 -16.81 12.66 -24.67
CA ASP A 261 -16.06 13.90 -24.64
C ASP A 261 -15.65 14.29 -23.21
N GLN A 262 -16.53 14.14 -22.22
CA GLN A 262 -16.21 14.41 -20.82
C GLN A 262 -15.14 13.46 -20.29
N VAL A 263 -15.23 12.17 -20.61
CA VAL A 263 -14.25 11.17 -20.18
C VAL A 263 -12.88 11.46 -20.82
N LEU A 264 -12.84 11.74 -22.13
CA LEU A 264 -11.60 12.08 -22.83
C LEU A 264 -11.00 13.38 -22.30
N MET A 265 -11.81 14.40 -22.00
CA MET A 265 -11.34 15.65 -21.41
C MET A 265 -10.64 15.44 -20.06
N ILE A 266 -11.19 14.59 -19.18
CA ILE A 266 -10.58 14.26 -17.89
C ILE A 266 -9.28 13.47 -18.09
N ILE A 267 -9.28 12.51 -19.02
CA ILE A 267 -8.08 11.71 -19.30
C ILE A 267 -6.96 12.60 -19.86
N ASP A 268 -7.25 13.38 -20.89
CA ASP A 268 -6.23 14.16 -21.60
C ASP A 268 -5.79 15.40 -20.80
N GLY A 269 -6.65 15.95 -19.93
CA GLY A 269 -6.33 17.05 -19.03
C GLY A 269 -5.80 16.58 -17.67
N ASP A 270 -6.72 16.21 -16.77
CA ASP A 270 -6.42 15.95 -15.36
C ASP A 270 -5.46 14.76 -15.17
N ILE A 271 -5.70 13.63 -15.85
CA ILE A 271 -4.87 12.42 -15.68
C ILE A 271 -3.50 12.58 -16.32
N SER A 272 -3.41 13.14 -17.53
CA SER A 272 -2.11 13.43 -18.15
C SER A 272 -1.25 14.34 -17.29
N THR A 273 -1.84 15.40 -16.72
CA THR A 273 -1.16 16.30 -15.80
C THR A 273 -0.72 15.58 -14.53
N LEU A 274 -1.60 14.76 -13.94
CA LEU A 274 -1.27 13.96 -12.76
C LEU A 274 -0.10 13.00 -13.01
N ARG A 275 -0.06 12.34 -14.18
CA ARG A 275 1.05 11.44 -14.58
C ARG A 275 2.37 12.20 -14.66
N PHE A 276 2.37 13.40 -15.22
CA PHE A 276 3.56 14.26 -15.25
C PHE A 276 4.04 14.65 -13.84
N GLU A 277 3.13 15.03 -12.95
CA GLU A 277 3.46 15.39 -11.57
C GLU A 277 4.02 14.21 -10.77
N ILE A 278 3.45 13.01 -10.96
CA ILE A 278 3.99 11.76 -10.40
C ILE A 278 5.43 11.54 -10.87
N ASP A 279 5.71 11.65 -12.17
CA ASP A 279 7.07 11.47 -12.70
C ASP A 279 8.04 12.54 -12.17
N ALA A 280 7.59 13.78 -12.04
CA ALA A 280 8.40 14.88 -11.52
C ALA A 280 8.77 14.66 -10.05
N GLU A 281 7.81 14.25 -9.23
CA GLU A 281 8.05 13.94 -7.81
C GLU A 281 8.98 12.74 -7.65
N ASN A 282 8.81 11.69 -8.47
CA ASN A 282 9.72 10.55 -8.48
C ASN A 282 11.16 10.98 -8.80
N LYS A 283 11.37 11.78 -9.85
CA LYS A 283 12.69 12.31 -10.23
C LYS A 283 13.31 13.15 -9.11
N LYS A 284 12.50 13.93 -8.41
CA LYS A 284 12.94 14.73 -7.25
C LYS A 284 13.46 13.81 -6.14
N ILE A 285 12.71 12.78 -5.75
CA ILE A 285 13.13 11.82 -4.72
C ILE A 285 14.41 11.07 -5.13
N GLU A 286 14.48 10.60 -6.38
CA GLU A 286 15.68 9.94 -6.92
C GLU A 286 16.90 10.87 -6.93
N SER A 287 16.73 12.14 -7.32
CA SER A 287 17.83 13.11 -7.32
C SER A 287 18.39 13.37 -5.91
N LEU A 288 17.52 13.48 -4.91
CA LEU A 288 17.92 13.64 -3.52
C LEU A 288 18.61 12.38 -2.98
N THR A 289 18.11 11.20 -3.36
CA THR A 289 18.72 9.92 -3.01
C THR A 289 20.13 9.83 -3.58
N HIS A 290 20.29 10.17 -4.86
CA HIS A 290 21.58 10.17 -5.54
C HIS A 290 22.57 11.15 -4.91
N VAL A 291 22.13 12.35 -4.52
CA VAL A 291 22.98 13.33 -3.81
C VAL A 291 23.48 12.76 -2.47
N LEU A 292 22.64 12.06 -1.71
CA LEU A 292 23.06 11.42 -0.46
C LEU A 292 23.97 10.20 -0.68
N ASP A 293 23.74 9.44 -1.75
CA ASP A 293 24.62 8.33 -2.13
C ASP A 293 26.03 8.82 -2.50
N LEU A 294 26.13 9.96 -3.19
CA LEU A 294 27.39 10.61 -3.55
C LEU A 294 28.04 11.41 -2.41
N THR A 295 27.31 11.72 -1.35
CA THR A 295 27.86 12.48 -0.22
C THR A 295 28.92 11.64 0.50
N THR A 296 30.16 12.10 0.44
CA THR A 296 31.28 11.49 1.15
C THR A 296 31.38 12.06 2.57
N GLY A 297 31.41 11.17 3.57
CA GLY A 297 31.52 11.55 4.98
C GLY A 297 30.19 11.91 5.65
N PHE A 298 30.28 12.61 6.78
CA PHE A 298 29.15 12.91 7.65
C PHE A 298 28.75 14.38 7.60
N THR A 299 27.46 14.69 7.66
CA THR A 299 26.91 16.05 7.58
C THR A 299 25.53 16.15 8.23
N ASN A 300 25.19 17.34 8.72
CA ASN A 300 23.84 17.66 9.22
C ASN A 300 23.09 18.61 8.28
N THR A 301 23.61 18.85 7.06
CA THR A 301 23.05 19.85 6.12
C THR A 301 21.68 19.43 5.57
N TYR A 302 21.39 18.14 5.48
CA TYR A 302 20.16 17.65 4.86
C TYR A 302 19.05 17.40 5.90
N GLY A 303 17.90 18.03 5.68
CA GLY A 303 16.69 17.78 6.45
C GLY A 303 15.97 16.49 6.05
N TYR A 304 14.92 16.12 6.78
CA TYR A 304 14.02 15.05 6.35
C TYR A 304 13.11 15.54 5.23
N TYR A 305 12.93 14.67 4.24
CA TYR A 305 12.02 14.90 3.14
C TYR A 305 10.59 14.48 3.50
N GLN A 306 9.61 15.21 3.00
CA GLN A 306 8.20 14.91 3.09
C GLN A 306 7.57 15.01 1.69
N LEU A 307 6.65 14.09 1.41
CA LEU A 307 5.89 14.08 0.17
C LEU A 307 4.96 15.31 0.10
N ASP A 308 4.78 15.88 -1.09
CA ASP A 308 3.81 16.96 -1.29
C ASP A 308 2.37 16.48 -1.03
N GLU A 309 1.75 16.99 0.04
CA GLU A 309 0.38 16.67 0.43
C GLU A 309 -0.65 16.98 -0.68
N LYS A 310 -0.42 18.01 -1.49
CA LYS A 310 -1.32 18.36 -2.60
C LYS A 310 -1.30 17.30 -3.68
N LEU A 311 -0.12 16.79 -4.01
CA LEU A 311 0.03 15.68 -4.96
C LEU A 311 -0.62 14.41 -4.39
N ALA A 312 -0.37 14.10 -3.11
CA ALA A 312 -0.98 12.95 -2.45
C ALA A 312 -2.52 13.00 -2.48
N TYR A 313 -3.12 14.16 -2.19
CA TYR A 313 -4.56 14.37 -2.27
C TYR A 313 -5.10 14.20 -3.70
N ARG A 314 -4.39 14.74 -4.70
CA ARG A 314 -4.79 14.60 -6.11
C ARG A 314 -4.75 13.16 -6.60
N ILE A 315 -3.73 12.40 -6.21
CA ILE A 315 -3.66 10.96 -6.47
C ILE A 315 -4.86 10.26 -5.80
N GLY A 316 -5.09 10.56 -4.51
CA GLY A 316 -6.22 10.03 -3.72
C GLY A 316 -7.61 10.32 -4.30
N ARG A 317 -7.77 11.43 -5.04
CA ARG A 317 -9.03 11.79 -5.72
C ARG A 317 -9.42 10.75 -6.77
N PHE A 318 -8.45 10.19 -7.49
CA PHE A 318 -8.69 9.23 -8.57
C PHE A 318 -8.49 7.77 -8.14
N ASP A 319 -7.63 7.51 -7.15
CA ASP A 319 -7.39 6.17 -6.63
C ASP A 319 -7.43 6.16 -5.12
N PHE A 320 -8.30 5.34 -4.53
CA PHE A 320 -8.46 5.28 -3.07
C PHE A 320 -7.32 4.52 -2.38
N GLN A 321 -6.70 3.58 -3.09
CA GLN A 321 -5.55 2.81 -2.60
C GLN A 321 -4.43 2.83 -3.65
N PRO A 322 -3.81 4.00 -3.84
CA PRO A 322 -2.84 4.22 -4.91
C PRO A 322 -1.51 3.53 -4.63
N LEU A 323 -1.16 2.57 -5.49
CA LEU A 323 0.15 1.92 -5.48
C LEU A 323 1.31 2.93 -5.50
N ILE A 324 1.12 4.05 -6.20
CA ILE A 324 2.15 5.07 -6.35
C ILE A 324 2.43 5.85 -5.05
N LEU A 325 1.44 6.02 -4.17
CA LEU A 325 1.69 6.65 -2.87
C LEU A 325 2.45 5.70 -1.95
N ASP A 326 2.10 4.41 -1.94
CA ASP A 326 2.87 3.43 -1.16
C ASP A 326 4.33 3.37 -1.63
N LEU A 327 4.57 3.54 -2.94
CA LEU A 327 5.93 3.64 -3.49
C LEU A 327 6.64 4.91 -3.00
N PHE A 328 5.97 6.06 -3.02
CA PHE A 328 6.56 7.31 -2.54
C PHE A 328 6.82 7.28 -1.04
N ASP A 329 5.88 6.80 -0.23
CA ASP A 329 6.06 6.64 1.22
C ASP A 329 7.28 5.77 1.52
N TYR A 330 7.42 4.65 0.81
CA TYR A 330 8.60 3.80 0.88
C TYR A 330 9.89 4.58 0.51
N LYS A 331 9.93 5.22 -0.66
CA LYS A 331 11.13 5.94 -1.12
C LYS A 331 11.50 7.11 -0.22
N VAL A 332 10.54 7.87 0.29
CA VAL A 332 10.75 8.95 1.25
C VAL A 332 11.32 8.39 2.56
N SER A 333 10.77 7.27 3.06
CA SER A 333 11.30 6.62 4.26
C SER A 333 12.72 6.12 4.06
N LYS A 334 13.01 5.50 2.91
CA LYS A 334 14.38 5.08 2.52
C LYS A 334 15.33 6.27 2.43
N LEU A 335 14.92 7.37 1.79
CA LEU A 335 15.72 8.59 1.67
C LEU A 335 16.07 9.16 3.06
N ASN A 336 15.10 9.21 3.96
CA ASN A 336 15.31 9.68 5.33
C ASN A 336 16.19 8.73 6.16
N PHE A 337 16.07 7.43 5.94
CA PHE A 337 16.98 6.44 6.53
C PHE A 337 18.41 6.58 6.01
N LEU A 338 18.59 6.76 4.69
CA LEU A 338 19.89 7.05 4.09
C LEU A 338 20.49 8.35 4.66
N ASN A 339 19.67 9.39 4.83
CA ASN A 339 20.12 10.63 5.47
C ASN A 339 20.64 10.39 6.90
N ASP A 340 19.95 9.56 7.70
CA ASP A 340 20.44 9.21 9.04
C ASP A 340 21.83 8.55 9.00
N THR A 341 22.11 7.69 8.02
CA THR A 341 23.45 7.08 7.86
C THR A 341 24.55 8.10 7.57
N ARG A 342 24.20 9.30 7.07
CA ARG A 342 25.12 10.40 6.76
C ARG A 342 25.21 11.44 7.88
N LYS A 343 24.41 11.35 8.94
CA LYS A 343 24.45 12.35 10.03
C LYS A 343 25.76 12.34 10.81
N GLN A 344 26.16 13.50 11.35
CA GLN A 344 27.32 13.59 12.26
C GLN A 344 27.15 12.71 13.50
N ALA A 345 25.91 12.42 13.91
CA ALA A 345 25.63 11.46 14.97
C ALA A 345 26.09 10.03 14.64
N ASN A 346 26.18 9.64 13.36
CA ASN A 346 26.70 8.36 12.90
C ASN A 346 28.23 8.34 12.72
N ASN A 347 28.93 9.46 12.94
CA ASN A 347 30.38 9.53 12.77
C ASN A 347 31.10 8.74 13.89
N PRO A 348 31.92 7.72 13.56
CA PRO A 348 32.66 6.95 14.57
C PRO A 348 33.69 7.78 15.32
N ASP A 349 34.22 8.85 14.73
CA ASP A 349 35.20 9.76 15.35
C ASP A 349 34.53 10.91 16.14
N GLY A 350 33.19 11.02 16.03
CA GLY A 350 32.41 12.08 16.64
C GLY A 350 32.22 11.90 18.15
N MET A 351 33.08 12.53 18.95
CA MET A 351 33.06 12.48 20.43
C MET A 351 32.17 13.54 21.10
N SER A 352 31.43 14.34 20.33
CA SER A 352 30.64 15.46 20.85
C SER A 352 29.31 15.06 21.52
N LEU A 353 28.84 13.83 21.28
CA LEU A 353 27.59 13.32 21.86
C LEU A 353 27.85 12.49 23.11
N SER A 354 26.99 12.66 24.13
CA SER A 354 26.96 11.74 25.27
C SER A 354 26.62 10.33 24.80
N LYS A 355 27.11 9.31 25.53
CA LYS A 355 26.82 7.90 25.22
C LYS A 355 25.33 7.62 25.08
N ARG A 356 24.51 8.12 25.99
CA ARG A 356 23.06 7.98 25.90
C ARG A 356 22.48 8.57 24.61
N ASN A 357 22.90 9.77 24.20
CA ASN A 357 22.38 10.41 22.98
C ASN A 357 22.84 9.69 21.71
N LYS A 358 24.07 9.16 21.71
CA LYS A 358 24.59 8.32 20.62
C LYS A 358 23.74 7.05 20.49
N LEU A 359 23.47 6.35 21.58
CA LEU A 359 22.65 5.14 21.59
C LEU A 359 21.19 5.41 21.20
N LEU A 360 20.61 6.55 21.62
CA LEU A 360 19.28 6.99 21.20
C LEU A 360 19.21 7.16 19.68
N PHE A 361 20.22 7.79 19.08
CA PHE A 361 20.29 7.95 17.63
C PHE A 361 20.28 6.60 16.89
N TYR A 362 21.04 5.60 17.35
CA TYR A 362 21.03 4.26 16.75
C TYR A 362 19.72 3.51 16.98
N LYS A 363 19.07 3.69 18.15
CA LYS A 363 17.70 3.19 18.36
C LYS A 363 16.75 3.75 17.30
N ASP A 364 16.73 5.07 17.13
CA ASP A 364 15.83 5.74 16.18
C ASP A 364 16.11 5.28 14.73
N MET A 365 17.39 5.08 14.40
CA MET A 365 17.82 4.55 13.10
C MET A 365 17.29 3.11 12.86
N VAL A 366 17.40 2.22 13.84
CA VAL A 366 16.85 0.86 13.78
C VAL A 366 15.32 0.90 13.60
N GLN A 367 14.62 1.73 14.36
CA GLN A 367 13.17 1.89 14.24
C GLN A 367 12.76 2.42 12.86
N ARG A 368 13.50 3.40 12.31
CA ARG A 368 13.25 3.92 10.96
C ARG A 368 13.48 2.86 9.89
N LYS A 369 14.48 1.99 10.05
CA LYS A 369 14.67 0.84 9.15
C LYS A 369 13.49 -0.13 9.22
N GLN A 370 13.00 -0.45 10.42
CA GLN A 370 11.83 -1.31 10.61
C GLN A 370 10.56 -0.71 9.97
N GLN A 371 10.32 0.59 10.15
CA GLN A 371 9.23 1.32 9.51
C GLN A 371 9.36 1.29 7.98
N THR A 372 10.56 1.54 7.44
CA THR A 372 10.85 1.47 6.01
C THR A 372 10.56 0.08 5.43
N ASN A 373 10.97 -0.98 6.14
CA ASN A 373 10.65 -2.36 5.76
C ASN A 373 9.14 -2.63 5.75
N GLN A 374 8.39 -2.12 6.73
CA GLN A 374 6.94 -2.28 6.76
C GLN A 374 6.27 -1.59 5.56
N LEU A 375 6.72 -0.39 5.20
CA LEU A 375 6.23 0.31 4.01
C LEU A 375 6.54 -0.48 2.73
N LEU A 376 7.72 -1.09 2.64
CA LEU A 376 8.09 -1.95 1.51
C LEU A 376 7.20 -3.20 1.41
N GLN A 377 6.88 -3.84 2.54
CA GLN A 377 5.97 -4.99 2.57
C GLN A 377 4.55 -4.59 2.15
N ASN A 378 4.07 -3.43 2.61
CA ASN A 378 2.76 -2.91 2.20
C ASN A 378 2.73 -2.63 0.68
N LEU A 379 3.81 -2.08 0.13
CA LEU A 379 3.99 -1.86 -1.29
C LEU A 379 3.97 -3.19 -2.07
N GLU A 380 4.72 -4.20 -1.61
CA GLU A 380 4.77 -5.53 -2.22
C GLU A 380 3.38 -6.17 -2.29
N GLN A 381 2.62 -6.15 -1.19
CA GLN A 381 1.28 -6.71 -1.12
C GLN A 381 0.30 -6.05 -2.11
N LYS A 382 0.45 -4.75 -2.36
CA LYS A 382 -0.41 -3.99 -3.26
C LYS A 382 0.03 -4.04 -4.74
N ALA A 383 1.25 -4.47 -5.04
CA ALA A 383 1.82 -4.58 -6.38
C ALA A 383 1.20 -5.74 -7.22
N THR A 384 -0.13 -5.74 -7.33
CA THR A 384 -0.94 -6.65 -8.15
C THR A 384 -0.96 -6.21 -9.60
N GLY A 385 -1.27 -7.12 -10.53
CA GLY A 385 -1.31 -6.82 -11.97
C GLY A 385 -2.22 -5.64 -12.33
N PHE A 386 -3.42 -5.58 -11.74
CA PHE A 386 -4.36 -4.49 -11.98
C PHE A 386 -3.89 -3.15 -11.40
N GLN A 387 -3.33 -3.15 -10.20
CA GLN A 387 -2.81 -1.92 -9.59
C GLN A 387 -1.61 -1.38 -10.37
N MET A 388 -0.73 -2.25 -10.86
CA MET A 388 0.37 -1.84 -11.74
C MET A 388 -0.13 -1.32 -13.09
N GLN A 389 -1.21 -1.88 -13.65
CA GLN A 389 -1.78 -1.43 -14.92
C GLN A 389 -2.24 0.04 -14.88
N LYS A 390 -2.81 0.50 -13.76
CA LYS A 390 -3.20 1.92 -13.56
C LYS A 390 -2.03 2.90 -13.71
N TYR A 391 -0.81 2.45 -13.44
CA TYR A 391 0.41 3.25 -13.50
C TYR A 391 1.43 2.68 -14.51
N SER A 392 0.94 2.03 -15.57
CA SER A 392 1.77 1.28 -16.52
C SER A 392 2.85 2.12 -17.19
N ALA A 393 2.53 3.34 -17.60
CA ALA A 393 3.51 4.26 -18.21
C ALA A 393 4.64 4.64 -17.25
N PHE A 394 4.28 4.95 -16.00
CA PHE A 394 5.25 5.26 -14.94
C PHE A 394 6.16 4.06 -14.67
N ILE A 395 5.57 2.86 -14.54
CA ILE A 395 6.32 1.62 -14.29
C ILE A 395 7.25 1.32 -15.47
N ALA A 396 6.78 1.45 -16.70
CA ALA A 396 7.59 1.21 -17.88
C ALA A 396 8.78 2.19 -17.97
N SER A 397 8.57 3.47 -17.65
CA SER A 397 9.63 4.48 -17.73
C SER A 397 10.68 4.37 -16.62
N ASN A 398 10.29 3.91 -15.42
CA ASN A 398 11.18 3.95 -14.24
C ASN A 398 11.70 2.56 -13.84
N TYR A 399 11.04 1.49 -14.30
CA TYR A 399 11.35 0.10 -13.92
C TYR A 399 11.29 -0.87 -15.11
N GLU A 400 11.24 -0.35 -16.34
CA GLU A 400 11.10 -1.08 -17.62
C GLU A 400 9.76 -1.79 -17.81
N ASN A 401 9.30 -2.56 -16.83
CA ASN A 401 8.08 -3.35 -16.87
C ASN A 401 7.62 -3.77 -15.45
N PRO A 402 6.43 -4.39 -15.29
CA PRO A 402 5.94 -4.85 -13.99
C PRO A 402 6.87 -5.85 -13.26
N GLN A 403 7.64 -6.64 -14.01
CA GLN A 403 8.60 -7.56 -13.41
C GLN A 403 9.83 -6.81 -12.86
N GLY A 404 10.34 -5.80 -13.57
CA GLY A 404 11.40 -4.93 -13.09
C GLY A 404 11.01 -4.19 -11.81
N PHE A 405 9.74 -3.76 -11.69
CA PHE A 405 9.23 -3.16 -10.45
C PHE A 405 9.25 -4.14 -9.27
N LYS A 406 8.86 -5.40 -9.49
CA LYS A 406 8.94 -6.46 -8.46
C LYS A 406 10.39 -6.79 -8.10
N THR A 407 11.29 -6.84 -9.09
CA THR A 407 12.72 -7.05 -8.86
C THR A 407 13.30 -5.93 -8.00
N PHE A 408 12.93 -4.67 -8.27
CA PHE A 408 13.27 -3.54 -7.42
C PHE A 408 12.83 -3.80 -5.98
N ILE A 409 11.54 -4.06 -5.73
CA ILE A 409 11.01 -4.31 -4.38
C ILE A 409 11.79 -5.43 -3.66
N SER A 410 12.08 -6.54 -4.36
CA SER A 410 12.76 -7.69 -3.76
C SER A 410 14.23 -7.45 -3.40
N ALA A 411 14.90 -6.51 -4.07
CA ALA A 411 16.32 -6.21 -3.83
C ALA A 411 16.55 -5.21 -2.70
N GLU A 412 15.52 -4.47 -2.30
CA GLU A 412 15.64 -3.39 -1.33
C GLU A 412 15.92 -3.84 0.12
N PRO A 413 15.36 -4.94 0.66
CA PRO A 413 15.62 -5.35 2.04
C PRO A 413 17.11 -5.55 2.35
N GLU A 414 17.85 -6.16 1.42
CA GLU A 414 19.30 -6.39 1.55
C GLU A 414 20.09 -5.09 1.57
N LYS A 415 19.70 -4.11 0.74
CA LYS A 415 20.34 -2.78 0.74
C LYS A 415 20.12 -2.04 2.05
N LEU A 416 18.88 -2.08 2.57
CA LEU A 416 18.55 -1.46 3.87
C LEU A 416 19.30 -2.12 5.02
N GLU A 417 19.44 -3.45 4.99
CA GLU A 417 20.22 -4.19 5.98
C GLU A 417 21.71 -3.84 5.91
N THR A 418 22.27 -3.73 4.70
CA THR A 418 23.67 -3.35 4.48
C THR A 418 23.97 -1.95 5.04
N LEU A 419 23.08 -0.99 4.80
CA LEU A 419 23.20 0.38 5.33
C LEU A 419 23.13 0.44 6.87
N LEU A 420 22.22 -0.35 7.47
CA LEU A 420 22.13 -0.46 8.92
C LEU A 420 23.40 -1.10 9.49
N HIS A 421 23.84 -2.22 8.92
CA HIS A 421 25.04 -2.93 9.33
C HIS A 421 26.28 -2.02 9.30
N GLN A 422 26.48 -1.26 8.22
CA GLN A 422 27.57 -0.27 8.14
C GLN A 422 27.47 0.79 9.23
N SER A 423 26.27 1.27 9.54
CA SER A 423 26.08 2.24 10.62
C SER A 423 26.34 1.63 11.99
N MET A 424 25.97 0.37 12.21
CA MET A 424 26.28 -0.36 13.44
C MET A 424 27.78 -0.63 13.60
N GLU A 425 28.54 -0.83 12.51
CA GLU A 425 30.01 -0.86 12.56
C GLU A 425 30.58 0.50 13.01
N HIS A 426 29.98 1.62 12.60
CA HIS A 426 30.40 2.93 13.14
C HIS A 426 30.13 3.06 14.65
N LEU A 427 29.01 2.51 15.14
CA LEU A 427 28.75 2.46 16.59
C LEU A 427 29.80 1.59 17.29
N ASN A 428 30.12 0.42 16.72
CA ASN A 428 31.15 -0.49 17.23
C ASN A 428 32.49 0.25 17.38
N LEU A 429 32.97 0.88 16.31
CA LEU A 429 34.21 1.66 16.32
C LEU A 429 34.19 2.77 17.38
N TRP A 430 33.08 3.50 17.50
CA TRP A 430 32.90 4.56 18.50
C TRP A 430 32.93 4.03 19.94
N LEU A 431 32.28 2.89 20.21
CA LEU A 431 32.30 2.25 21.53
C LEU A 431 33.70 1.78 21.91
N VAL A 432 34.41 1.14 20.99
CA VAL A 432 35.82 0.71 21.18
C VAL A 432 36.72 1.91 21.44
N ALA A 433 36.53 3.02 20.71
CA ALA A 433 37.32 4.24 20.89
C ALA A 433 37.09 4.88 22.27
N ILE A 434 35.85 4.96 22.75
CA ILE A 434 35.55 5.48 24.08
C ILE A 434 36.13 4.61 25.18
N ASP A 435 35.93 3.29 25.09
CA ASP A 435 36.50 2.34 26.05
C ASP A 435 38.05 2.47 26.06
N SER A 436 38.67 2.71 24.90
CA SER A 436 40.12 2.88 24.77
C SER A 436 40.63 4.20 25.35
N ILE A 437 39.93 5.32 25.12
CA ILE A 437 40.30 6.65 25.65
C ILE A 437 40.25 6.64 27.18
N GLU A 438 39.20 6.05 27.76
CA GLU A 438 39.06 5.92 29.21
C GLU A 438 40.19 5.08 29.83
N LYS A 439 40.73 4.10 29.09
CA LYS A 439 41.82 3.23 29.58
C LYS A 439 43.23 3.78 29.37
N HIS A 440 43.54 4.34 28.19
CA HIS A 440 44.92 4.59 27.76
C HIS A 440 45.42 6.02 27.99
N ASN A 441 44.55 6.98 28.29
CA ASN A 441 44.96 8.36 28.55
C ASN A 441 44.59 8.79 29.98
N PRO A 442 45.27 8.25 31.01
CA PRO A 442 44.95 8.51 32.40
C PRO A 442 45.05 9.99 32.70
N GLN A 443 43.90 10.61 32.97
CA GLN A 443 43.84 11.94 33.53
C GLN A 443 44.32 11.84 34.98
N ILE A 444 45.35 12.63 35.32
CA ILE A 444 45.98 12.59 36.63
C ILE A 444 45.68 13.89 37.36
N ILE A 445 45.18 13.79 38.59
CA ILE A 445 45.06 14.91 39.51
C ILE A 445 46.32 14.95 40.35
N THR A 446 47.13 16.00 40.18
CA THR A 446 48.36 16.19 40.96
C THR A 446 48.03 16.71 42.36
N LEU A 447 48.55 16.03 43.39
CA LEU A 447 48.46 16.45 44.79
C LEU A 447 49.83 16.94 45.28
N LYS A 448 49.86 17.66 46.41
CA LYS A 448 51.13 17.97 47.10
C LYS A 448 51.89 16.70 47.55
N LYS A 449 51.18 15.58 47.74
CA LYS A 449 51.72 14.29 48.18
C LYS A 449 51.15 13.18 47.30
N GLY A 450 51.73 13.00 46.13
CA GLY A 450 51.34 11.97 45.16
C GLY A 450 50.34 12.49 44.12
N HIS A 451 49.61 11.56 43.51
CA HIS A 451 48.66 11.87 42.46
C HIS A 451 47.49 10.88 42.48
N ILE A 452 46.35 11.30 41.97
CA ILE A 452 45.17 10.45 41.77
C ILE A 452 45.03 10.19 40.28
N SER A 453 45.18 8.93 39.85
CA SER A 453 44.79 8.54 38.50
C SER A 453 43.27 8.44 38.44
N LEU A 454 42.62 9.07 37.46
CA LEU A 454 41.18 8.94 37.25
C LEU A 454 40.77 7.63 36.59
N ASN A 455 41.73 6.83 36.13
CA ASN A 455 41.46 5.54 35.53
C ASN A 455 41.25 4.49 36.63
N GLN A 456 40.23 3.65 36.43
CA GLN A 456 40.04 2.45 37.25
C GLN A 456 40.99 1.38 36.69
N PRO A 457 41.94 0.84 37.47
CA PRO A 457 42.72 -0.30 37.01
C PRO A 457 41.79 -1.50 36.74
N ASP A 458 42.01 -2.21 35.62
CA ASP A 458 41.21 -3.36 35.18
C ASP A 458 41.12 -4.44 36.27
N ASP A 459 42.17 -4.56 37.10
CA ASP A 459 42.21 -5.46 38.23
C ASP A 459 42.61 -4.75 39.53
N ALA A 460 41.61 -4.67 40.39
CA ALA A 460 41.70 -4.72 41.83
C ALA A 460 41.89 -3.40 42.59
N LEU A 461 41.03 -3.28 43.60
CA LEU A 461 41.24 -2.59 44.87
C LEU A 461 42.44 -3.17 45.68
N THR A 462 43.47 -3.72 45.01
CA THR A 462 44.68 -4.30 45.59
C THR A 462 45.91 -3.79 44.82
N GLY A 463 46.25 -2.54 45.05
CA GLY A 463 47.50 -1.96 44.59
C GLY A 463 48.64 -2.34 45.53
N ASP A 464 49.78 -2.74 44.97
CA ASP A 464 50.97 -3.12 45.76
C ASP A 464 51.87 -1.91 46.11
N SER A 465 51.57 -0.72 45.57
CA SER A 465 52.41 0.47 45.76
C SER A 465 51.97 1.27 46.98
N ILE A 466 52.95 1.62 47.80
CA ILE A 466 52.78 2.40 49.02
C ILE A 466 52.80 3.90 48.68
N ASP A 467 52.05 4.70 49.44
CA ASP A 467 51.90 6.15 49.28
C ASP A 467 51.28 6.58 47.92
N VAL A 468 50.40 5.74 47.36
CA VAL A 468 49.65 5.98 46.12
C VAL A 468 48.14 6.00 46.37
N TYR A 469 47.44 6.90 45.69
CA TYR A 469 45.97 6.94 45.67
C TYR A 469 45.45 6.06 44.53
N TYR A 470 44.64 5.07 44.88
CA TYR A 470 44.02 4.14 43.96
C TYR A 470 42.54 4.46 43.78
N THR A 471 42.15 4.83 42.57
CA THR A 471 40.76 5.12 42.23
C THR A 471 39.99 3.83 41.99
N ALA A 472 38.90 3.66 42.74
CA ALA A 472 37.96 2.56 42.57
C ALA A 472 36.79 2.94 41.66
N THR A 473 36.33 4.18 41.77
CA THR A 473 35.13 4.64 41.06
C THR A 473 35.16 6.15 40.85
N THR A 474 34.59 6.57 39.73
CA THR A 474 34.46 7.97 39.34
C THR A 474 33.02 8.22 38.87
N LYS A 475 32.47 9.39 39.21
CA LYS A 475 31.18 9.86 38.68
C LYS A 475 31.26 11.33 38.32
N VAL A 476 30.63 11.68 37.20
CA VAL A 476 30.56 13.05 36.71
C VAL A 476 29.17 13.61 37.00
N THR A 477 29.12 14.83 37.53
CA THR A 477 27.88 15.59 37.76
C THR A 477 27.39 16.23 36.45
N VAL A 478 26.14 16.72 36.44
CA VAL A 478 25.57 17.46 35.30
C VAL A 478 26.41 18.70 34.94
N LYS A 479 27.09 19.30 35.92
CA LYS A 479 27.97 20.48 35.72
C LYS A 479 29.37 20.13 35.24
N GLY A 480 29.68 18.84 35.03
CA GLY A 480 31.00 18.37 34.61
C GLY A 480 32.01 18.15 35.74
N ASN A 481 31.69 18.52 36.99
CA ASN A 481 32.53 18.20 38.16
C ASN A 481 32.58 16.69 38.37
N ARG A 482 33.71 16.16 38.82
CA ARG A 482 33.91 14.72 39.01
C ARG A 482 34.16 14.39 40.47
N TYR A 483 33.39 13.44 40.98
CA TYR A 483 33.67 12.77 42.25
C TYR A 483 34.51 11.53 41.98
N VAL A 484 35.53 11.34 42.81
CA VAL A 484 36.46 10.23 42.74
C VAL A 484 36.48 9.57 44.11
N ALA A 485 36.35 8.25 44.16
CA ALA A 485 36.51 7.52 45.41
C ALA A 485 37.41 6.31 45.23
N GLY A 486 38.11 5.96 46.29
CA GLY A 486 39.05 4.86 46.28
C GLY A 486 39.74 4.67 47.62
N TYR A 487 41.02 4.32 47.59
CA TYR A 487 41.82 4.13 48.80
C TYR A 487 43.25 4.65 48.66
N PHE A 488 43.85 4.98 49.79
CA PHE A 488 45.21 5.42 49.94
C PHE A 488 45.92 4.47 50.90
N GLN A 489 47.07 3.94 50.48
CA GLN A 489 47.86 2.99 51.27
C GLN A 489 49.13 3.66 51.81
N PRO A 490 49.06 4.32 52.98
CA PRO A 490 50.21 4.98 53.59
C PRO A 490 51.28 4.00 54.08
N LYS A 491 52.56 4.37 53.97
CA LYS A 491 53.67 3.54 54.47
C LYS A 491 53.54 3.21 55.97
N GLY A 492 53.49 1.92 56.28
CA GLY A 492 53.46 1.42 57.67
C GLY A 492 52.19 1.74 58.45
N ARG A 493 51.09 2.09 57.76
CA ARG A 493 49.79 2.42 58.36
C ARG A 493 48.66 1.67 57.66
N ASN A 494 47.47 1.69 58.26
CA ASN A 494 46.28 1.07 57.67
C ASN A 494 45.85 1.81 56.41
N THR A 495 45.28 1.05 55.48
CA THR A 495 44.65 1.58 54.26
C THR A 495 43.45 2.44 54.62
N ARG A 496 43.37 3.62 54.01
CA ARG A 496 42.31 4.60 54.22
C ARG A 496 41.47 4.73 52.97
N ALA A 497 40.16 4.80 53.11
CA ALA A 497 39.30 5.16 51.99
C ALA A 497 39.48 6.65 51.69
N PHE A 498 39.30 7.09 50.45
CA PHE A 498 39.23 8.51 50.14
C PHE A 498 38.05 8.84 49.24
N VAL A 499 37.60 10.09 49.34
CA VAL A 499 36.70 10.72 48.38
C VAL A 499 37.27 12.08 48.02
N ALA A 500 37.25 12.42 46.74
CA ALA A 500 37.69 13.70 46.21
C ALA A 500 36.66 14.28 45.24
N LEU A 501 36.64 15.61 45.13
CA LEU A 501 35.90 16.34 44.12
C LEU A 501 36.89 17.17 43.29
N CYS A 502 36.77 17.09 41.98
CA CYS A 502 37.45 17.99 41.05
C CYS A 502 36.47 18.65 40.07
N ASP A 503 36.87 19.78 39.51
CA ASP A 503 36.11 20.47 38.48
C ASP A 503 36.25 19.82 37.10
N SER A 504 35.61 20.42 36.09
CA SER A 504 35.69 19.96 34.70
C SER A 504 37.09 20.08 34.06
N LEU A 505 38.00 20.85 34.68
CA LEU A 505 39.39 21.05 34.27
C LEU A 505 40.35 20.17 35.08
N TYR A 506 39.84 19.20 35.84
CA TYR A 506 40.60 18.28 36.68
C TYR A 506 41.36 18.95 37.84
N GLN A 507 40.96 20.16 38.23
CA GLN A 507 41.52 20.82 39.41
C GLN A 507 40.82 20.29 40.67
N LEU A 508 41.62 19.87 41.65
CA LEU A 508 41.11 19.36 42.92
C LEU A 508 40.42 20.47 43.72
N SER A 509 39.13 20.29 44.00
CA SER A 509 38.39 21.15 44.93
C SER A 509 38.65 20.73 46.38
N TRP A 510 38.50 19.44 46.69
CA TRP A 510 38.81 18.89 48.01
C TRP A 510 39.08 17.38 47.95
N ILE A 511 39.74 16.86 48.99
CA ILE A 511 39.92 15.44 49.26
C ILE A 511 39.71 15.15 50.75
N LYS A 512 39.06 14.04 51.06
CA LYS A 512 38.83 13.53 52.42
C LYS A 512 39.27 12.08 52.51
N GLU A 513 40.06 11.76 53.51
CA GLU A 513 40.46 10.39 53.87
C GLU A 513 39.61 9.90 55.05
N PHE A 514 39.22 8.62 55.02
CA PHE A 514 38.41 7.96 56.03
C PHE A 514 39.14 6.72 56.55
N ASP A 515 39.34 6.69 57.87
CA ASP A 515 39.93 5.57 58.60
C ASP A 515 38.97 5.18 59.72
N PHE A 516 38.35 4.00 59.59
CA PHE A 516 37.43 3.47 60.60
C PHE A 516 38.08 2.49 61.57
N SER A 517 39.42 2.42 61.57
CA SER A 517 40.16 1.67 62.59
C SER A 517 39.92 2.27 63.98
N ASP A 518 39.84 1.41 64.99
CA ASP A 518 39.86 1.84 66.39
C ASP A 518 41.15 1.35 67.10
N LYS A 519 41.26 1.56 68.41
CA LYS A 519 42.46 1.13 69.17
C LYS A 519 42.65 -0.40 69.18
N LYS A 520 41.59 -1.18 68.90
CA LYS A 520 41.57 -2.64 69.04
C LYS A 520 41.54 -3.37 67.68
N THR A 521 41.03 -2.72 66.63
CA THR A 521 40.79 -3.29 65.30
C THR A 521 41.54 -2.47 64.25
N LYS A 522 42.37 -3.16 63.47
CA LYS A 522 43.17 -2.53 62.41
C LYS A 522 42.48 -2.75 61.08
N LEU A 523 41.50 -1.90 60.77
CA LEU A 523 40.70 -2.03 59.56
C LEU A 523 41.43 -1.45 58.35
N GLN A 524 41.42 -2.20 57.25
CA GLN A 524 41.77 -1.70 55.92
C GLN A 524 40.49 -1.19 55.25
N ASN A 525 40.44 0.10 54.91
CA ASN A 525 39.23 0.78 54.43
C ASN A 525 39.32 1.10 52.93
N TYR A 526 38.31 0.69 52.16
CA TYR A 526 38.28 0.84 50.71
C TYR A 526 36.96 1.49 50.29
N ALA A 527 36.98 2.69 49.70
CA ALA A 527 35.78 3.22 49.06
C ALA A 527 35.57 2.46 47.74
N CYS A 528 34.58 1.59 47.69
CA CYS A 528 34.37 0.67 46.56
C CYS A 528 33.48 1.26 45.47
N GLN A 529 32.43 2.00 45.86
CA GLN A 529 31.42 2.52 44.95
C GLN A 529 30.94 3.89 45.41
N LEU A 530 30.57 4.75 44.47
CA LEU A 530 30.05 6.08 44.74
C LEU A 530 28.90 6.42 43.79
N ASN A 531 27.95 7.20 44.30
CA ASN A 531 26.86 7.80 43.52
C ASN A 531 26.77 9.29 43.83
N VAL A 532 26.38 10.10 42.84
CA VAL A 532 26.33 11.57 42.96
C VAL A 532 24.89 12.05 42.89
N TYR A 533 24.58 13.09 43.64
CA TYR A 533 23.29 13.78 43.63
C TYR A 533 23.51 15.29 43.65
N ASP A 534 22.45 16.08 43.55
CA ASP A 534 22.55 17.52 43.25
C ASP A 534 23.40 18.32 44.25
N SER A 535 23.41 17.87 45.52
CA SER A 535 24.13 18.54 46.61
C SER A 535 25.29 17.75 47.20
N GLY A 536 25.73 16.63 46.57
CA GLY A 536 26.83 15.84 47.12
C GLY A 536 27.03 14.46 46.51
N CYS A 537 27.53 13.53 47.32
CA CYS A 537 27.69 12.13 46.93
C CYS A 537 27.41 11.16 48.09
N VAL A 538 27.06 9.92 47.75
CA VAL A 538 27.00 8.79 48.68
C VAL A 538 28.10 7.82 48.29
N VAL A 539 28.89 7.37 49.25
CA VAL A 539 29.99 6.41 49.04
C VAL A 539 29.81 5.18 49.92
N ALA A 540 30.09 4.01 49.35
CA ALA A 540 30.14 2.74 50.07
C ALA A 540 31.61 2.38 50.37
N ILE A 541 31.95 2.31 51.65
CA ILE A 541 33.27 1.97 52.17
C ILE A 541 33.25 0.56 52.73
N HIS A 542 34.04 -0.33 52.15
CA HIS A 542 34.27 -1.67 52.63
C HIS A 542 35.49 -1.67 53.56
N SER A 543 35.31 -2.14 54.79
CA SER A 543 36.34 -2.23 55.82
C SER A 543 36.56 -3.68 56.19
N ARG A 544 37.82 -4.13 56.21
CA ARG A 544 38.17 -5.50 56.62
C ARG A 544 39.37 -5.53 57.57
N ASP A 545 39.31 -6.37 58.61
CA ASP A 545 40.46 -6.71 59.43
C ASP A 545 41.15 -7.95 58.86
N THR A 546 42.33 -7.76 58.28
CA THR A 546 43.13 -8.87 57.70
C THR A 546 43.94 -9.62 58.74
N ALA A 547 44.00 -9.15 59.99
CA ALA A 547 44.77 -9.78 61.07
C ALA A 547 43.95 -10.77 61.92
N GLN A 548 42.62 -10.80 61.76
CA GLN A 548 41.73 -11.72 62.47
C GLN A 548 41.09 -12.72 61.51
N THR A 549 41.00 -14.00 61.90
CA THR A 549 40.27 -15.05 61.16
C THR A 549 39.13 -15.61 62.02
N PRO A 550 37.86 -15.60 61.55
CA PRO A 550 37.40 -15.05 60.27
C PRO A 550 37.57 -13.52 60.19
N TRP A 551 37.74 -12.99 58.98
CA TRP A 551 37.90 -11.54 58.78
C TRP A 551 36.69 -10.80 59.35
N LEU A 552 36.94 -9.79 60.19
CA LEU A 552 35.91 -8.82 60.53
C LEU A 552 35.66 -7.95 59.31
N VAL A 553 34.47 -8.05 58.71
CA VAL A 553 34.08 -7.28 57.54
C VAL A 553 32.91 -6.37 57.89
N LYS A 554 33.03 -5.09 57.51
CA LYS A 554 32.00 -4.08 57.68
C LYS A 554 31.84 -3.26 56.41
N ASN A 555 30.60 -2.93 56.05
CA ASN A 555 30.32 -1.95 55.02
C ASN A 555 29.73 -0.71 55.67
N THR A 556 30.29 0.46 55.37
CA THR A 556 29.83 1.76 55.85
C THR A 556 29.37 2.59 54.67
N LEU A 557 28.18 3.18 54.78
CA LEU A 557 27.67 4.15 53.83
C LEU A 557 27.84 5.54 54.40
N LEU A 558 28.35 6.44 53.57
CA LEU A 558 28.69 7.78 53.96
C LEU A 558 28.09 8.77 52.95
N LYS A 559 27.23 9.65 53.44
CA LYS A 559 26.63 10.74 52.65
C LYS A 559 27.43 12.01 52.89
N LEU A 560 28.00 12.57 51.84
CA LEU A 560 28.79 13.79 51.84
C LEU A 560 28.04 14.88 51.07
N ASN A 561 28.17 16.14 51.50
CA ASN A 561 27.73 17.29 50.70
C ASN A 561 28.82 17.70 49.67
N SER A 562 28.54 18.74 48.87
CA SER A 562 29.45 19.29 47.86
C SER A 562 30.77 19.86 48.41
N GLU A 563 30.87 20.09 49.72
CA GLU A 563 32.08 20.57 50.41
C GLU A 563 32.86 19.42 51.07
N GLY A 564 32.40 18.18 50.92
CA GLY A 564 32.99 17.00 51.56
C GLY A 564 32.71 16.91 53.06
N LYS A 565 31.68 17.60 53.57
CA LYS A 565 31.19 17.46 54.95
C LYS A 565 30.28 16.25 55.05
N GLU A 566 30.50 15.44 56.09
CA GLU A 566 29.65 14.31 56.44
C GLU A 566 28.25 14.79 56.87
N LEU A 567 27.24 14.29 56.17
CA LEU A 567 25.83 14.52 56.49
C LEU A 567 25.23 13.33 57.25
N ALA A 568 25.61 12.12 56.88
CA ALA A 568 25.15 10.88 57.51
C ALA A 568 26.16 9.76 57.33
N LYS A 569 26.18 8.84 58.30
CA LYS A 569 27.00 7.63 58.33
C LYS A 569 26.21 6.48 58.95
N TYR A 570 26.19 5.33 58.29
CA TYR A 570 25.55 4.11 58.80
C TYR A 570 26.30 2.85 58.33
N GLU A 571 26.29 1.82 59.18
CA GLU A 571 26.87 0.50 58.87
C GLU A 571 25.78 -0.41 58.28
N THR A 572 26.13 -1.24 57.29
CA THR A 572 25.23 -2.26 56.75
C THR A 572 25.60 -3.64 57.26
N ASN A 573 24.60 -4.51 57.43
CA ASN A 573 24.78 -5.88 57.93
C ASN A 573 25.38 -6.83 56.88
N ASN A 574 25.50 -6.40 55.62
CA ASN A 574 26.06 -7.24 54.57
C ASN A 574 27.59 -7.28 54.67
N MET A 575 28.18 -8.47 54.65
CA MET A 575 29.64 -8.65 54.74
C MET A 575 30.31 -8.80 53.36
N ARG A 576 29.58 -8.70 52.25
CA ARG A 576 30.14 -8.80 50.89
C ARG A 576 30.63 -7.45 50.39
N VAL A 577 31.48 -7.43 49.38
CA VAL A 577 32.03 -6.20 48.79
C VAL A 577 30.93 -5.48 47.97
N PRO A 578 30.69 -4.18 48.19
CA PRO A 578 29.79 -3.39 47.35
C PRO A 578 30.34 -3.29 45.91
N ARG A 579 29.55 -3.71 44.93
CA ARG A 579 29.89 -3.72 43.50
C ARG A 579 29.18 -2.66 42.69
N LYS A 580 27.97 -2.27 43.09
CA LYS A 580 27.22 -1.15 42.49
C LYS A 580 26.47 -0.39 43.58
N LEU A 581 26.35 0.93 43.37
CA LEU A 581 25.64 1.85 44.25
C LEU A 581 24.80 2.80 43.41
N TYR A 582 23.51 2.85 43.68
CA TYR A 582 22.57 3.81 43.12
C TYR A 582 21.86 4.55 44.23
N TYR A 583 21.83 5.88 44.15
CA TYR A 583 21.10 6.73 45.09
C TYR A 583 19.98 7.45 44.35
N ASP A 584 18.77 7.35 44.90
CA ASP A 584 17.60 8.05 44.43
C ASP A 584 17.33 9.25 45.33
N ASP A 585 17.68 10.44 44.84
CA ASP A 585 17.55 11.69 45.59
C ASP A 585 16.09 12.08 45.84
N ILE A 586 15.16 11.66 44.97
CA ILE A 586 13.74 11.99 45.10
C ILE A 586 13.12 11.24 46.28
N ASN A 587 13.36 9.92 46.33
CA ASN A 587 12.79 9.08 47.41
C ASN A 587 13.74 8.92 48.60
N ASN A 588 14.95 9.49 48.53
CA ASN A 588 16.04 9.29 49.50
C ASN A 588 16.30 7.81 49.81
N THR A 589 16.34 6.97 48.78
CA THR A 589 16.63 5.53 48.91
C THR A 589 17.94 5.15 48.25
N LEU A 590 18.56 4.08 48.73
CA LEU A 590 19.80 3.53 48.19
C LEU A 590 19.57 2.12 47.71
N LEU A 591 20.04 1.82 46.50
CA LEU A 591 20.09 0.48 45.97
C LEU A 591 21.55 0.06 45.86
N ILE A 592 21.89 -1.02 46.56
CA ILE A 592 23.26 -1.49 46.69
C ILE A 592 23.33 -2.94 46.27
N MET A 593 24.34 -3.25 45.48
CA MET A 593 24.62 -4.59 45.05
C MET A 593 25.92 -5.06 45.64
N TYR A 594 25.89 -6.16 46.36
CA TYR A 594 27.04 -6.77 47.00
C TYR A 594 27.37 -8.11 46.37
N LYS A 595 28.66 -8.40 46.17
CA LYS A 595 29.13 -9.71 45.70
C LYS A 595 30.60 -9.93 46.09
N GLY A 596 30.92 -11.11 46.59
CA GLY A 596 32.29 -11.51 46.95
C GLY A 596 32.69 -11.08 48.34
N ALA A 597 33.57 -11.86 48.96
CA ALA A 597 34.35 -11.43 50.13
C ALA A 597 35.70 -10.80 49.72
N LEU A 598 36.12 -11.02 48.47
CA LEU A 598 37.38 -10.49 47.94
C LEU A 598 37.15 -9.17 47.20
N LEU A 599 38.09 -8.25 47.37
CA LEU A 599 38.08 -6.96 46.69
C LEU A 599 38.23 -7.08 45.16
N SER A 600 38.94 -8.10 44.68
CA SER A 600 39.00 -8.43 43.25
C SER A 600 37.62 -8.80 42.73
N HIS A 601 37.34 -8.40 41.49
CA HIS A 601 36.11 -8.76 40.78
C HIS A 601 36.21 -10.17 40.15
N LYS A 602 37.44 -10.69 39.97
CA LYS A 602 37.72 -12.00 39.36
C LYS A 602 37.54 -13.14 40.36
N SER A 603 36.31 -13.61 40.51
CA SER A 603 36.03 -14.92 41.10
C SER A 603 35.64 -15.89 39.99
N LEU A 604 36.38 -16.99 39.85
CA LEU A 604 36.06 -18.10 38.95
C LEU A 604 35.02 -19.07 39.52
N LEU A 605 34.51 -18.77 40.73
CA LEU A 605 33.55 -19.60 41.43
C LEU A 605 32.21 -18.87 41.54
N PRO A 606 31.08 -19.61 41.41
CA PRO A 606 29.75 -19.08 41.69
C PRO A 606 29.71 -18.44 43.08
N ASP A 607 29.16 -17.24 43.15
CA ASP A 607 29.05 -16.50 44.40
C ASP A 607 27.69 -15.81 44.51
N THR A 608 27.24 -15.59 45.74
CA THR A 608 25.96 -14.95 46.04
C THR A 608 26.09 -13.45 45.85
N MET A 609 25.36 -12.92 44.88
CA MET A 609 25.02 -11.51 44.78
C MET A 609 23.84 -11.22 45.70
N VAL A 610 23.93 -10.13 46.46
CA VAL A 610 22.83 -9.58 47.25
C VAL A 610 22.51 -8.19 46.71
N VAL A 611 21.27 -7.97 46.32
CA VAL A 611 20.76 -6.64 45.96
C VAL A 611 19.90 -6.18 47.13
N GLN A 612 20.17 -5.00 47.66
CA GLN A 612 19.55 -4.49 48.87
C GLN A 612 19.09 -3.06 48.64
N GLN A 613 17.85 -2.74 49.00
CA GLN A 613 17.40 -1.36 49.09
C GLN A 613 17.39 -0.89 50.54
N LEU A 614 17.94 0.29 50.78
CA LEU A 614 17.97 0.96 52.08
C LEU A 614 17.20 2.28 51.99
N ASP A 615 16.63 2.71 53.11
CA ASP A 615 16.09 4.05 53.27
C ASP A 615 17.19 5.09 53.58
N SER A 616 16.77 6.33 53.81
CA SER A 616 17.67 7.46 54.12
C SER A 616 18.46 7.30 55.43
N LEU A 617 18.03 6.41 56.32
CA LEU A 617 18.65 6.12 57.61
C LEU A 617 19.53 4.85 57.58
N GLY A 618 19.59 4.18 56.43
CA GLY A 618 20.31 2.92 56.28
C GLY A 618 19.54 1.68 56.74
N VAL A 619 18.24 1.81 57.01
CA VAL A 619 17.39 0.67 57.35
C VAL A 619 17.07 -0.10 56.08
N GLU A 620 17.22 -1.43 56.15
CA GLU A 620 16.88 -2.31 55.04
C GLU A 620 15.37 -2.31 54.79
N LEU A 621 14.99 -1.97 53.56
CA LEU A 621 13.62 -2.08 53.08
C LEU A 621 13.34 -3.48 52.53
N TRP A 622 14.27 -4.01 51.74
CA TRP A 622 14.25 -5.38 51.23
C TRP A 622 15.64 -5.79 50.72
N HIS A 623 15.83 -7.10 50.53
CA HIS A 623 16.96 -7.64 49.78
C HIS A 623 16.56 -8.84 48.94
N THR A 624 17.35 -9.11 47.90
CA THR A 624 17.20 -10.23 46.97
C THR A 624 18.54 -10.91 46.81
N THR A 625 18.54 -12.24 46.77
CA THR A 625 19.77 -13.03 46.56
C THR A 625 19.73 -13.74 45.22
N MET A 626 20.86 -13.75 44.52
CA MET A 626 21.07 -14.51 43.28
C MET A 626 22.47 -15.12 43.30
N VAL A 627 22.63 -16.35 42.84
CA VAL A 627 23.95 -17.01 42.81
C VAL A 627 24.42 -17.11 41.36
N PHE A 628 25.55 -16.52 41.03
CA PHE A 628 26.12 -16.68 39.69
C PHE A 628 27.64 -16.53 39.68
N ASP A 629 28.26 -17.22 38.74
CA ASP A 629 29.66 -17.06 38.34
C ASP A 629 29.73 -16.01 37.25
N GLY A 630 30.43 -14.90 37.47
CA GLY A 630 30.49 -13.74 36.56
C GLY A 630 30.45 -12.38 37.27
N MET A 631 30.09 -11.30 36.57
CA MET A 631 30.09 -9.94 37.13
C MET A 631 28.77 -9.21 36.90
N PRO A 632 28.24 -8.50 37.91
CA PRO A 632 27.18 -7.55 37.67
C PRO A 632 27.72 -6.30 36.99
N VAL A 633 27.01 -5.84 35.98
CA VAL A 633 27.45 -4.75 35.10
C VAL A 633 26.71 -3.47 35.41
N ALA A 634 25.39 -3.54 35.54
CA ALA A 634 24.57 -2.35 35.68
C ALA A 634 23.34 -2.59 36.55
N THR A 635 22.83 -1.50 37.10
CA THR A 635 21.55 -1.45 37.79
C THR A 635 20.78 -0.25 37.25
N LEU A 636 19.61 -0.52 36.68
CA LEU A 636 18.76 0.47 36.05
C LEU A 636 17.42 0.52 36.76
N ARG A 637 16.74 1.67 36.69
CA ARG A 637 15.37 1.82 37.16
C ARG A 637 14.43 2.07 35.99
N SER A 638 13.42 1.22 35.84
CA SER A 638 12.41 1.37 34.80
C SER A 638 11.01 1.35 35.40
N ASN A 639 10.33 2.50 35.40
CA ASN A 639 9.02 2.69 36.01
C ASN A 639 9.01 2.20 37.46
N GLU A 640 8.33 1.10 37.73
CA GLU A 640 8.21 0.46 39.06
C GLU A 640 9.21 -0.69 39.28
N LYS A 641 10.10 -0.98 38.33
CA LYS A 641 11.02 -2.11 38.41
C LYS A 641 12.48 -1.67 38.55
N PHE A 642 13.24 -2.48 39.27
CA PHE A 642 14.70 -2.45 39.27
C PHE A 642 15.23 -3.51 38.33
N LEU A 643 16.12 -3.12 37.44
CA LEU A 643 16.71 -4.01 36.45
C LEU A 643 18.17 -4.20 36.78
N ILE A 644 18.62 -5.45 36.80
CA ILE A 644 20.00 -5.82 37.05
C ILE A 644 20.52 -6.54 35.82
N ALA A 645 21.58 -5.99 35.22
CA ALA A 645 22.26 -6.61 34.10
C ALA A 645 23.63 -7.13 34.53
N GLY A 646 24.02 -8.30 34.05
CA GLY A 646 25.31 -8.91 34.37
C GLY A 646 25.75 -9.95 33.36
N THR A 647 27.03 -10.28 33.42
CA THR A 647 27.64 -11.39 32.68
C THR A 647 27.71 -12.61 33.58
N PHE A 648 27.48 -13.81 33.03
CA PHE A 648 27.58 -15.06 33.75
C PHE A 648 28.11 -16.23 32.92
N SER A 649 28.76 -17.20 33.59
CA SER A 649 29.06 -18.54 33.05
C SER A 649 28.11 -19.59 33.63
N ASN A 650 27.75 -19.44 34.92
CA ASN A 650 26.77 -20.26 35.62
C ASN A 650 25.84 -19.35 36.42
N LEU A 651 24.52 -19.58 36.35
CA LEU A 651 23.50 -18.76 36.99
C LEU A 651 22.47 -19.66 37.67
N PHE A 652 22.24 -19.41 38.96
CA PHE A 652 21.30 -20.13 39.81
C PHE A 652 20.41 -19.10 40.51
N SER A 653 19.10 -19.22 40.26
CA SER A 653 18.06 -18.39 40.87
C SER A 653 16.80 -19.21 41.08
N ASP A 654 15.85 -18.67 41.84
CA ASP A 654 14.54 -19.31 42.08
C ASP A 654 13.73 -19.50 40.78
N LEU A 655 13.95 -18.67 39.77
CA LEU A 655 13.22 -18.72 38.50
C LEU A 655 13.90 -19.62 37.46
N LYS A 656 15.23 -19.67 37.46
CA LYS A 656 16.00 -20.29 36.38
C LYS A 656 17.39 -20.72 36.83
N GLN A 657 17.83 -21.87 36.32
CA GLN A 657 19.19 -22.37 36.44
C GLN A 657 19.78 -22.56 35.05
N VAL A 658 20.93 -21.95 34.78
CA VAL A 658 21.64 -22.05 33.50
C VAL A 658 23.12 -22.25 33.73
N ASN A 659 23.67 -23.32 33.15
CA ASN A 659 25.09 -23.62 33.11
C ASN A 659 25.56 -23.56 31.65
N LEU A 660 26.51 -22.70 31.34
CA LEU A 660 27.09 -22.61 30.00
C LEU A 660 28.29 -23.56 29.86
N PRO A 661 28.62 -23.98 28.62
CA PRO A 661 29.87 -24.68 28.34
C PRO A 661 31.10 -23.96 28.91
N LEU A 662 32.13 -24.73 29.30
CA LEU A 662 33.37 -24.18 29.86
C LEU A 662 33.97 -23.10 28.95
N GLY A 663 34.29 -21.93 29.54
CA GLY A 663 34.84 -20.78 28.82
C GLY A 663 33.81 -19.91 28.07
N ARG A 664 32.52 -20.29 28.08
CA ARG A 664 31.44 -19.48 27.51
C ARG A 664 30.80 -18.60 28.57
N GLN A 665 30.65 -17.32 28.25
CA GLN A 665 29.90 -16.34 29.01
C GLN A 665 28.70 -15.86 28.20
N ALA A 666 27.62 -15.51 28.91
CA ALA A 666 26.44 -14.86 28.37
C ALA A 666 26.03 -13.70 29.28
N SER A 667 25.01 -12.93 28.90
CA SER A 667 24.43 -11.90 29.75
C SER A 667 23.03 -12.26 30.23
N PHE A 668 22.64 -11.68 31.36
CA PHE A 668 21.31 -11.79 31.91
C PHE A 668 20.75 -10.41 32.24
N MET A 669 19.42 -10.31 32.29
CA MET A 669 18.70 -9.19 32.88
C MET A 669 17.66 -9.70 33.87
N ALA A 670 17.83 -9.34 35.15
CA ALA A 670 16.92 -9.67 36.23
C ALA A 670 16.01 -8.49 36.54
N PHE A 671 14.72 -8.75 36.71
CA PHE A 671 13.67 -7.76 36.95
C PHE A 671 13.13 -7.93 38.36
N LEU A 672 13.39 -6.94 39.20
CA LEU A 672 12.86 -6.88 40.55
C LEU A 672 11.71 -5.89 40.61
N ASN A 673 10.65 -6.25 41.32
CA ASN A 673 9.55 -5.32 41.61
C ASN A 673 9.92 -4.31 42.72
N PRO A 674 9.05 -3.36 43.08
CA PRO A 674 9.34 -2.37 44.12
C PRO A 674 9.69 -2.97 45.50
N MET A 675 9.28 -4.22 45.75
CA MET A 675 9.53 -4.96 47.00
C MET A 675 10.78 -5.86 46.91
N GLY A 676 11.55 -5.78 45.83
CA GLY A 676 12.74 -6.60 45.63
C GLY A 676 12.47 -8.05 45.22
N THR A 677 11.23 -8.42 44.92
CA THR A 677 10.97 -9.79 44.46
C THR A 677 11.42 -9.95 43.01
N LEU A 678 12.19 -10.99 42.72
CA LEU A 678 12.59 -11.35 41.36
C LEU A 678 11.36 -11.88 40.60
N GLU A 679 10.84 -11.09 39.67
CA GLU A 679 9.66 -11.43 38.87
C GLU A 679 10.02 -12.11 37.55
N GLN A 680 11.15 -11.72 36.96
CA GLN A 680 11.57 -12.17 35.64
C GLN A 680 13.10 -12.21 35.55
N LEU A 681 13.60 -13.16 34.76
CA LEU A 681 15.02 -13.33 34.48
C LEU A 681 15.22 -13.73 33.02
N GLU A 682 15.66 -12.76 32.22
CA GLU A 682 15.98 -12.96 30.81
C GLU A 682 17.45 -13.28 30.62
N ILE A 683 17.74 -14.14 29.65
CA ILE A 683 19.09 -14.60 29.32
C ILE A 683 19.32 -14.35 27.84
N TYR A 684 20.42 -13.66 27.55
CA TYR A 684 20.85 -13.36 26.19
C TYR A 684 22.10 -14.18 25.92
N ASN A 685 21.98 -15.26 25.15
CA ASN A 685 23.08 -16.18 24.86
C ASN A 685 23.39 -16.18 23.36
N GLU A 686 24.67 -16.21 23.02
CA GLU A 686 25.19 -16.19 21.65
C GLU A 686 26.06 -17.40 21.39
N ASP A 687 26.19 -17.82 20.13
CA ASP A 687 27.03 -18.97 19.74
C ASP A 687 28.53 -18.78 20.03
N TYR A 688 28.92 -17.57 20.46
CA TYR A 688 30.25 -17.22 20.92
C TYR A 688 30.20 -16.62 22.33
N SER A 689 31.32 -16.72 23.05
CA SER A 689 31.46 -16.13 24.39
C SER A 689 31.52 -14.60 24.31
N TYR A 690 30.72 -13.90 25.11
CA TYR A 690 30.78 -12.44 25.19
C TYR A 690 30.59 -11.95 26.62
N HIS A 691 31.14 -10.77 26.89
CA HIS A 691 31.06 -10.11 28.18
C HIS A 691 30.32 -8.78 28.04
N LEU A 692 29.29 -8.58 28.85
CA LEU A 692 28.54 -7.32 28.91
C LEU A 692 29.39 -6.25 29.61
N THR A 693 29.60 -5.10 28.97
CA THR A 693 30.35 -3.97 29.53
C THR A 693 29.46 -2.87 30.05
N ASP A 694 28.26 -2.70 29.48
CA ASP A 694 27.33 -1.67 29.91
C ASP A 694 25.87 -2.09 29.70
N ALA A 695 24.99 -1.50 30.49
CA ALA A 695 23.56 -1.47 30.20
C ALA A 695 23.05 -0.05 30.42
N VAL A 696 22.43 0.53 29.40
CA VAL A 696 22.00 1.92 29.40
C VAL A 696 20.50 1.98 29.15
N LYS A 697 19.76 2.60 30.07
CA LYS A 697 18.37 3.00 29.81
C LYS A 697 18.38 4.20 28.87
N ILE A 698 18.00 3.99 27.61
CA ILE A 698 17.95 5.05 26.59
C ILE A 698 16.79 6.00 26.89
N ASP A 699 15.61 5.44 27.12
CA ASP A 699 14.37 6.14 27.50
C ASP A 699 13.44 5.22 28.31
N SER A 700 12.16 5.59 28.48
CA SER A 700 11.18 4.79 29.22
C SER A 700 10.86 3.43 28.59
N GLU A 701 11.12 3.27 27.29
CA GLU A 701 10.70 2.13 26.48
C GLU A 701 11.86 1.30 25.94
N THR A 702 13.11 1.73 26.15
CA THR A 702 14.25 1.04 25.55
C THR A 702 15.47 1.01 26.44
N ILE A 703 16.07 -0.18 26.53
CA ILE A 703 17.33 -0.46 27.21
C ILE A 703 18.31 -0.97 26.18
N SER A 704 19.54 -0.48 26.22
CA SER A 704 20.64 -1.00 25.42
C SER A 704 21.55 -1.86 26.30
N LEU A 705 21.82 -3.08 25.87
CA LEU A 705 22.89 -3.92 26.41
C LEU A 705 24.08 -3.86 25.45
N ILE A 706 25.26 -3.61 25.99
CA ILE A 706 26.50 -3.46 25.23
C ILE A 706 27.55 -4.40 25.80
N GLY A 707 28.21 -5.18 24.94
CA GLY A 707 29.28 -6.09 25.33
C GLY A 707 30.29 -6.34 24.22
N HIS A 708 31.26 -7.22 24.46
CA HIS A 708 32.34 -7.57 23.51
C HIS A 708 32.61 -9.08 23.49
N SER A 709 33.03 -9.62 22.34
CA SER A 709 33.40 -11.04 22.20
C SER A 709 34.76 -11.37 22.84
N ALA A 710 34.75 -12.29 23.81
CA ALA A 710 35.86 -13.11 24.35
C ALA A 710 37.21 -12.50 24.79
N SER A 711 37.35 -11.17 24.92
CA SER A 711 38.39 -10.56 25.76
C SER A 711 37.79 -9.46 26.64
N GLU A 712 38.20 -9.37 27.91
CA GLU A 712 37.81 -8.27 28.83
C GLU A 712 38.17 -6.88 28.28
N GLN A 713 39.02 -6.84 27.24
CA GLN A 713 39.45 -5.63 26.55
C GLN A 713 38.86 -5.59 25.15
N ALA A 714 38.19 -4.48 24.85
CA ALA A 714 37.82 -4.11 23.50
C ALA A 714 39.10 -3.87 22.69
N THR A 715 39.29 -4.64 21.63
CA THR A 715 40.30 -4.40 20.60
C THR A 715 39.57 -4.03 19.31
N GLU A 716 40.27 -3.47 18.31
CA GLU A 716 39.69 -3.28 16.97
C GLU A 716 39.16 -4.59 16.34
N LYS A 717 39.56 -5.75 16.87
CA LYS A 717 39.09 -7.08 16.43
C LYS A 717 37.94 -7.64 17.27
N SER A 718 37.56 -6.96 18.35
CA SER A 718 36.46 -7.40 19.22
C SER A 718 35.13 -7.14 18.52
N LYS A 719 34.27 -8.15 18.47
CA LYS A 719 32.89 -7.96 18.00
C LYS A 719 32.11 -7.30 19.12
N VAL A 720 31.55 -6.12 18.87
CA VAL A 720 30.59 -5.50 19.78
C VAL A 720 29.28 -6.26 19.73
N TYR A 721 28.78 -6.55 20.92
CA TYR A 721 27.45 -7.06 21.15
C TYR A 721 26.52 -5.90 21.46
N PHE A 722 25.48 -5.70 20.66
CA PHE A 722 24.53 -4.62 20.89
C PHE A 722 23.08 -5.13 20.83
N HIS A 723 22.38 -5.07 21.95
CA HIS A 723 20.96 -5.39 22.02
C HIS A 723 20.15 -4.17 22.39
N LEU A 724 19.08 -3.93 21.65
CA LEU A 724 17.99 -3.05 22.05
C LEU A 724 16.87 -3.91 22.60
N LEU A 725 16.46 -3.63 23.82
CA LEU A 725 15.43 -4.36 24.54
C LEU A 725 14.28 -3.43 24.90
N ASP A 726 13.07 -3.97 24.91
CA ASP A 726 11.93 -3.29 25.51
C ASP A 726 11.99 -3.36 27.06
N PRO A 727 11.09 -2.68 27.80
CA PRO A 727 11.11 -2.68 29.26
C PRO A 727 10.78 -4.04 29.90
N THR A 728 10.32 -5.01 29.11
CA THR A 728 10.08 -6.39 29.52
C THR A 728 11.28 -7.30 29.23
N GLY A 729 12.34 -6.77 28.62
CA GLY A 729 13.55 -7.54 28.26
C GLY A 729 13.47 -8.24 26.91
N LYS A 730 12.39 -8.07 26.14
CA LYS A 730 12.31 -8.67 24.82
C LYS A 730 13.21 -7.92 23.86
N THR A 731 13.99 -8.66 23.07
CA THR A 731 14.86 -8.09 22.04
C THR A 731 14.04 -7.42 20.93
N ILE A 732 14.23 -6.11 20.76
CA ILE A 732 13.75 -5.29 19.65
C ILE A 732 14.70 -5.43 18.46
N TYR A 733 16.01 -5.38 18.74
CA TYR A 733 17.07 -5.50 17.75
C TYR A 733 18.34 -6.05 18.39
N LYS A 734 19.11 -6.77 17.59
CA LYS A 734 20.37 -7.38 17.97
C LYS A 734 21.36 -7.21 16.81
N TYR A 735 22.57 -6.83 17.16
CA TYR A 735 23.72 -6.73 16.28
C TYR A 735 24.90 -7.48 16.90
#